data_AF-A0A7X7MB07-F1
#
_entry.id   AF-A0A7X7MB07-F1
#
_cell.length_a   1.000
_cell.length_b   1.000
_cell.length_c   1.000
_cell.angle_alpha   90.00
_cell.angle_beta   90.00
_cell.angle_gamma   90.00
#
_symmetry.space_group_name_H-M   'P 1'
#
loop_
_entity.id
_entity.type
_entity.pdbx_description
1 polymer ?
#
loop_
_entity_poly.entity_id
_entity_poly.type
_entity_poly.pdbx_seq_one_letter_code
_entity_poly.pdbx_strand_id
1 'polypeptide(L)'
;MKKASLITACILAAAIEPLAARAAAPDFVLARNGRTEAVIVVQGGVTNGLRYAATELADFLGRISGARFTVADRPVPGYRTILVGAPYKAERPEEIAIRVKNPNTLEVTGDGERGTVYAAYDLLETLGCVFVAHDYDYVPSTNYLAVAGDYAKVDAPYMYAMRQGWSWVSWFDFTYNLKLRNHFGEGLADKGGYPALARDHELSYNHSVAGQWLSKKRWGEAWKAEWFALQRGSGKREFGWVCISNEDMWKHVLQEIGEHLEKHPNVREVSVARGDTLAFCECDACTALLQQYLDPDGSEVRTAQDILFANRIGKTFAQKYPDVRFNFLPYGQRFPKNEKLKFEPNVGGCSAELWRNHGLPADTNERSLYSLAQVAALSGDTCSPYVWDYLANFHDFEIPFPNHRIFGQTTKYYKRLGVRGVYTQLQFNTASDMGAMKHWLLSKLLWNPDYDVDELIETYGRAAYGRAWRWVKEYLDLLEHARLRNRWTWYGCYVNDTSHYLTPDDCVKMYRALENAYKDLRHDGDPRCKLAQRARLSGMAAVLLRYNECVEPARRLRVALPPARQMWNEFKAILGDSSQMFGNQMTCEGSGPWSDRTMNNILTNAPAISADFTCKAAVVRADASKLTGGSKMTKQRDKDGTEYCQIKVNAAGEPENTWMNPGFAEIGYTATADDVGDWYVFATIRTGVTVPLDESSCYLGIYQGWFPNGVKLDGRRMEVANQAVPGRQGDNSWRTVSLGRRRLFEGSRIWIMNGVLHPCGFIDVQDITLVNPRLVEKTTPGDKDGKDGVTRARSIVVDAPAFDKAANVRIQDDRIDNFKYARLSNFDTNAPVTSIAWSAKAAEAGDWDVFAKVRIGAAFALDQNAAVMTLTTNAPALGGQPLAVTHVNGSEGDEAWQIVCLGRQTLAAGVKVNLVPRAAGTNDVPVPHYVDMQRVILLNPEYVGKSQPALPAPAAPAK
;
A
#
# COMPACT_ATOMS: atom_id res chain seq x y z
N MET A 1 29.20 55.11 41.14
CA MET A 1 29.33 56.32 40.29
C MET A 1 29.35 55.89 38.83
N LYS A 2 28.36 56.38 38.05
CA LYS A 2 28.36 56.68 36.58
C LYS A 2 28.97 55.59 35.63
N LYS A 3 28.26 55.06 34.63
CA LYS A 3 27.42 55.73 33.61
C LYS A 3 26.71 54.71 32.68
N ALA A 4 25.63 55.17 32.03
CA ALA A 4 25.12 54.84 30.68
C ALA A 4 24.38 53.48 30.51
N SER A 5 23.26 53.31 29.78
CA SER A 5 22.39 54.16 28.93
C SER A 5 21.01 53.50 28.74
N LEU A 6 19.98 54.32 28.47
CA LEU A 6 18.60 53.98 28.09
C LEU A 6 18.50 53.18 26.76
N ILE A 7 17.49 52.29 26.62
CA ILE A 7 16.52 52.30 25.50
C ILE A 7 15.12 51.88 26.02
N THR A 8 14.15 52.68 25.60
CA THR A 8 12.71 52.77 25.89
C THR A 8 11.88 51.56 25.45
N ALA A 9 10.98 51.08 26.32
CA ALA A 9 9.83 50.24 25.94
C ALA A 9 8.57 51.13 25.88
N CYS A 10 8.01 51.31 24.68
CA CYS A 10 6.72 51.96 24.49
C CYS A 10 5.59 51.00 24.89
N ILE A 11 4.94 51.28 26.02
CA ILE A 11 3.66 50.68 26.39
C ILE A 11 2.57 51.39 25.58
N LEU A 12 2.03 50.73 24.55
CA LEU A 12 0.73 51.10 23.99
C LEU A 12 -0.35 50.37 24.78
N ALA A 13 -1.16 51.15 25.50
CA ALA A 13 -2.35 50.66 26.18
C ALA A 13 -3.37 50.16 25.14
N ALA A 14 -3.57 48.84 25.07
CA ALA A 14 -4.70 48.26 24.38
C ALA A 14 -5.94 48.39 25.27
N ALA A 15 -6.93 49.15 24.81
CA ALA A 15 -8.26 49.19 25.40
C ALA A 15 -8.85 47.78 25.34
N ILE A 16 -9.17 47.21 26.51
CA ILE A 16 -9.94 45.98 26.62
C ILE A 16 -11.40 46.38 26.43
N GLU A 17 -11.89 46.30 25.18
CA GLU A 17 -13.32 46.30 24.93
C GLU A 17 -13.91 44.95 25.40
N PRO A 18 -15.12 44.96 25.99
CA PRO A 18 -15.79 43.73 26.39
C PRO A 18 -16.14 42.93 25.14
N LEU A 19 -15.66 41.68 25.06
CA LEU A 19 -16.04 40.71 24.04
C LEU A 19 -17.56 40.49 24.14
N ALA A 20 -18.35 41.23 23.36
CA ALA A 20 -19.76 40.98 23.22
C ALA A 20 -19.91 39.57 22.62
N ALA A 21 -20.49 38.64 23.39
CA ALA A 21 -20.89 37.34 22.88
C ALA A 21 -21.84 37.55 21.70
N ARG A 22 -21.33 37.37 20.47
CA ARG A 22 -22.12 37.47 19.26
C ARG A 22 -23.18 36.36 19.31
N ALA A 23 -24.45 36.74 19.42
CA ALA A 23 -25.55 35.77 19.42
C ALA A 23 -25.45 34.90 18.15
N ALA A 24 -25.53 33.59 18.31
CA ALA A 24 -25.47 32.65 17.18
C ALA A 24 -26.58 32.98 16.16
N ALA A 25 -26.24 32.95 14.87
CA ALA A 25 -27.22 33.20 13.83
C ALA A 25 -28.32 32.12 13.88
N PRO A 26 -29.61 32.49 13.82
CA PRO A 26 -30.69 31.51 13.86
C PRO A 26 -30.61 30.59 12.63
N ASP A 27 -30.83 29.30 12.83
CA ASP A 27 -30.76 28.28 11.79
C ASP A 27 -31.52 28.66 10.50
N PHE A 28 -30.94 28.31 9.36
CA PHE A 28 -31.63 28.31 8.09
C PHE A 28 -32.47 27.03 7.96
N VAL A 29 -33.74 27.11 8.36
CA VAL A 29 -34.65 25.97 8.37
C VAL A 29 -35.14 25.64 6.96
N LEU A 30 -34.88 24.41 6.52
CA LEU A 30 -35.24 23.86 5.21
C LEU A 30 -36.61 23.17 5.27
N ALA A 31 -36.85 22.38 6.32
CA ALA A 31 -38.12 21.70 6.56
C ALA A 31 -38.33 21.39 8.06
N ARG A 32 -39.60 21.32 8.47
CA ARG A 32 -40.00 20.96 9.83
C ARG A 32 -41.30 20.16 9.83
N ASN A 33 -41.36 19.10 10.64
CA ASN A 33 -42.54 18.25 10.83
C ASN A 33 -43.17 17.78 9.50
N GLY A 34 -42.34 17.32 8.56
CA GLY A 34 -42.79 16.84 7.25
C GLY A 34 -43.30 17.94 6.31
N ARG A 35 -43.08 19.22 6.61
CA ARG A 35 -43.45 20.36 5.76
C ARG A 35 -42.21 21.15 5.36
N THR A 36 -42.14 21.54 4.09
CA THR A 36 -41.03 22.36 3.60
C THR A 36 -41.20 23.82 4.03
N GLU A 37 -40.10 24.45 4.43
CA GLU A 37 -40.00 25.91 4.65
C GLU A 37 -39.16 26.59 3.57
N ALA A 38 -38.62 25.83 2.62
CA ALA A 38 -37.80 26.33 1.52
C ALA A 38 -38.25 25.80 0.15
N VAL A 39 -37.97 26.58 -0.89
CA VAL A 39 -38.14 26.21 -2.29
C VAL A 39 -36.78 26.22 -2.99
N ILE A 40 -36.55 25.28 -3.90
CA ILE A 40 -35.32 25.20 -4.68
C ILE A 40 -35.51 26.04 -5.95
N VAL A 41 -34.61 26.99 -6.19
CA VAL A 41 -34.66 27.89 -7.33
C VAL A 41 -33.39 27.74 -8.15
N VAL A 42 -33.53 27.50 -9.46
CA VAL A 42 -32.39 27.47 -10.38
C VAL A 42 -32.15 28.87 -10.92
N GLN A 43 -30.97 29.43 -10.69
CA GLN A 43 -30.62 30.77 -11.14
C GLN A 43 -30.52 30.84 -12.66
N GLY A 44 -31.10 31.89 -13.28
CA GLY A 44 -30.83 32.26 -14.68
C GLY A 44 -31.56 31.46 -15.76
N GLY A 45 -32.46 30.54 -15.38
CA GLY A 45 -33.12 29.63 -16.32
C GLY A 45 -32.38 28.31 -16.45
N VAL A 46 -33.09 27.25 -16.84
CA VAL A 46 -32.65 25.90 -16.54
C VAL A 46 -31.74 25.31 -17.63
N THR A 47 -30.46 25.14 -17.32
CA THR A 47 -29.59 24.20 -18.03
C THR A 47 -29.73 22.79 -17.45
N ASN A 48 -29.36 21.77 -18.22
CA ASN A 48 -29.59 20.38 -17.81
C ASN A 48 -28.82 20.03 -16.52
N GLY A 49 -27.58 20.50 -16.32
CA GLY A 49 -26.80 20.20 -15.12
C GLY A 49 -27.30 20.93 -13.87
N LEU A 50 -27.71 22.19 -13.99
CA LEU A 50 -28.32 22.91 -12.86
C LEU A 50 -29.69 22.32 -12.48
N ARG A 51 -30.48 21.86 -13.46
CA ARG A 51 -31.73 21.11 -13.19
C ARG A 51 -31.43 19.82 -12.44
N TYR A 52 -30.38 19.11 -12.85
CA TYR A 52 -29.96 17.87 -12.23
C TYR A 52 -29.64 18.11 -10.75
N ALA A 53 -28.78 19.08 -10.44
CA ALA A 53 -28.45 19.46 -9.05
C ALA A 53 -29.70 19.79 -8.22
N ALA A 54 -30.60 20.60 -8.77
CA ALA A 54 -31.85 20.97 -8.09
C ALA A 54 -32.79 19.78 -7.86
N THR A 55 -32.83 18.82 -8.79
CA THR A 55 -33.67 17.62 -8.71
C THR A 55 -33.13 16.65 -7.66
N GLU A 56 -31.82 16.42 -7.64
CA GLU A 56 -31.17 15.60 -6.60
C GLU A 56 -31.39 16.20 -5.21
N LEU A 57 -31.23 17.52 -5.04
CA LEU A 57 -31.54 18.19 -3.77
C LEU A 57 -33.01 18.00 -3.38
N ALA A 58 -33.95 18.16 -4.32
CA ALA A 58 -35.37 17.99 -4.02
C ALA A 58 -35.70 16.56 -3.53
N ASP A 59 -35.14 15.54 -4.19
CA ASP A 59 -35.31 14.13 -3.80
C ASP A 59 -34.74 13.85 -2.42
N PHE A 60 -33.45 14.12 -2.22
CA PHE A 60 -32.78 13.77 -0.98
C PHE A 60 -33.28 14.59 0.22
N LEU A 61 -33.49 15.91 0.08
CA LEU A 61 -34.06 16.71 1.18
C LEU A 61 -35.47 16.21 1.54
N GLY A 62 -36.24 15.76 0.55
CA GLY A 62 -37.55 15.14 0.78
C GLY A 62 -37.44 13.82 1.53
N ARG A 63 -36.52 12.93 1.13
CA ARG A 63 -36.24 11.66 1.83
C ARG A 63 -35.73 11.88 3.26
N ILE A 64 -34.94 12.92 3.49
CA ILE A 64 -34.43 13.27 4.83
C ILE A 64 -35.56 13.74 5.75
N SER A 65 -36.42 14.64 5.27
CA SER A 65 -37.39 15.35 6.10
C SER A 65 -38.81 14.77 6.10
N GLY A 66 -39.13 13.92 5.14
CA GLY A 66 -40.50 13.53 4.80
C GLY A 66 -41.33 14.64 4.14
N ALA A 67 -40.74 15.80 3.86
CA ALA A 67 -41.40 16.92 3.19
C ALA A 67 -41.29 16.84 1.66
N ARG A 68 -42.15 17.58 0.95
CA ARG A 68 -42.03 17.74 -0.52
C ARG A 68 -41.32 19.05 -0.85
N PHE A 69 -40.13 18.95 -1.43
CA PHE A 69 -39.41 20.08 -2.00
C PHE A 69 -39.80 20.28 -3.47
N THR A 70 -40.03 21.53 -3.87
CA THR A 70 -40.38 21.89 -5.24
C THR A 70 -39.24 22.66 -5.88
N VAL A 71 -38.92 22.32 -7.14
CA VAL A 71 -38.03 23.12 -7.98
C VAL A 71 -38.87 24.17 -8.71
N ALA A 72 -38.54 25.45 -8.54
CA ALA A 72 -39.25 26.59 -9.13
C ALA A 72 -38.30 27.48 -9.94
N ASP A 73 -38.84 28.22 -10.90
CA ASP A 73 -38.05 29.13 -11.74
C ASP A 73 -37.71 30.47 -11.05
N ARG A 74 -38.39 30.77 -9.94
CA ARG A 74 -38.22 32.02 -9.18
C ARG A 74 -38.54 31.81 -7.69
N PRO A 75 -38.02 32.67 -6.80
CA PRO A 75 -38.40 32.66 -5.38
C PRO A 75 -39.92 32.72 -5.19
N VAL A 76 -40.42 31.96 -4.22
CA VAL A 76 -41.85 31.88 -3.89
C VAL A 76 -42.11 32.63 -2.58
N PRO A 77 -43.01 33.63 -2.55
CA PRO A 77 -43.34 34.36 -1.33
C PRO A 77 -43.74 33.43 -0.18
N GLY A 78 -43.20 33.68 1.01
CA GLY A 78 -43.46 32.86 2.21
C GLY A 78 -42.54 31.65 2.38
N TYR A 79 -41.68 31.34 1.41
CA TYR A 79 -40.64 30.30 1.53
C TYR A 79 -39.25 30.92 1.52
N ARG A 80 -38.30 30.27 2.20
CA ARG A 80 -36.87 30.53 1.99
C ARG A 80 -36.43 29.97 0.64
N THR A 81 -35.32 30.46 0.11
CA THR A 81 -34.78 30.04 -1.18
C THR A 81 -33.51 29.22 -1.02
N ILE A 82 -33.46 28.04 -1.61
CA ILE A 82 -32.22 27.31 -1.91
C ILE A 82 -31.87 27.65 -3.36
N LEU A 83 -30.94 28.59 -3.56
CA LEU A 83 -30.55 29.10 -4.87
C LEU A 83 -29.43 28.24 -5.44
N VAL A 84 -29.75 27.47 -6.48
CA VAL A 84 -28.83 26.58 -7.19
C VAL A 84 -28.21 27.31 -8.37
N GLY A 85 -26.88 27.29 -8.48
CA GLY A 85 -26.14 27.89 -9.59
C GLY A 85 -26.04 29.42 -9.52
N ALA A 86 -26.03 30.01 -8.31
CA ALA A 86 -25.78 31.44 -8.14
C ALA A 86 -24.43 31.85 -8.79
N PRO A 87 -24.29 33.06 -9.39
CA PRO A 87 -23.05 33.44 -10.04
C PRO A 87 -21.87 33.35 -9.07
N TYR A 88 -20.86 32.58 -9.47
CA TYR A 88 -19.70 32.28 -8.66
C TYR A 88 -18.45 32.29 -9.53
N LYS A 89 -17.39 32.91 -9.03
CA LYS A 89 -16.09 32.91 -9.67
C LYS A 89 -15.18 32.01 -8.85
N ALA A 90 -14.98 30.79 -9.32
CA ALA A 90 -14.10 29.83 -8.67
C ALA A 90 -12.64 30.30 -8.71
N GLU A 91 -11.92 30.07 -7.62
CA GLU A 91 -10.46 30.30 -7.55
C GLU A 91 -9.65 29.04 -7.88
N ARG A 92 -10.29 27.87 -7.75
CA ARG A 92 -9.69 26.55 -7.98
C ARG A 92 -10.60 25.70 -8.88
N PRO A 93 -10.03 24.76 -9.66
CA PRO A 93 -10.84 23.88 -10.50
C PRO A 93 -11.81 23.03 -9.68
N GLU A 94 -13.06 22.92 -10.15
CA GLU A 94 -14.13 22.14 -9.51
C GLU A 94 -14.47 22.58 -8.08
N GLU A 95 -14.14 23.83 -7.71
CA GLU A 95 -14.48 24.41 -6.43
C GLU A 95 -16.00 24.44 -6.19
N ILE A 96 -16.40 24.17 -4.96
CA ILE A 96 -17.78 24.24 -4.48
C ILE A 96 -17.93 25.41 -3.52
N ALA A 97 -19.12 26.00 -3.48
CA ALA A 97 -19.49 27.05 -2.54
C ALA A 97 -20.93 26.86 -2.06
N ILE A 98 -21.10 26.70 -0.75
CA ILE A 98 -22.41 26.59 -0.10
C ILE A 98 -22.45 27.63 1.01
N ARG A 99 -23.41 28.56 0.98
CA ARG A 99 -23.48 29.60 2.01
C ARG A 99 -24.89 30.12 2.26
N VAL A 100 -25.21 30.38 3.52
CA VAL A 100 -26.37 31.20 3.88
C VAL A 100 -26.01 32.65 3.60
N LYS A 101 -26.50 33.18 2.48
CA LYS A 101 -26.24 34.58 2.08
C LYS A 101 -26.96 35.58 2.96
N ASN A 102 -28.17 35.22 3.39
CA ASN A 102 -29.03 35.99 4.27
C ASN A 102 -30.11 35.07 4.86
N PRO A 103 -30.92 35.52 5.84
CA PRO A 103 -31.92 34.67 6.51
C PRO A 103 -32.93 33.96 5.59
N ASN A 104 -33.07 34.40 4.33
CA ASN A 104 -34.00 33.88 3.35
C ASN A 104 -33.33 33.20 2.14
N THR A 105 -31.99 33.17 2.04
CA THR A 105 -31.29 32.56 0.88
C THR A 105 -30.08 31.73 1.30
N LEU A 106 -30.12 30.44 0.95
CA LEU A 106 -28.99 29.51 0.92
C LEU A 106 -28.53 29.37 -0.53
N GLU A 107 -27.29 29.72 -0.84
CA GLU A 107 -26.70 29.52 -2.17
C GLU A 107 -25.95 28.17 -2.20
N VAL A 108 -26.19 27.39 -3.26
CA VAL A 108 -25.49 26.14 -3.59
C VAL A 108 -24.95 26.29 -5.01
N THR A 109 -23.65 26.49 -5.15
CA THR A 109 -23.00 26.83 -6.42
C THR A 109 -21.55 26.33 -6.45
N GLY A 110 -20.85 26.51 -7.57
CA GLY A 110 -19.46 26.14 -7.71
C GLY A 110 -18.88 26.51 -9.08
N ASP A 111 -17.75 25.92 -9.41
CA ASP A 111 -17.10 26.03 -10.71
C ASP A 111 -17.97 25.41 -11.81
N GLY A 112 -18.74 26.26 -12.49
CA GLY A 112 -19.70 25.85 -13.51
C GLY A 112 -20.81 24.92 -12.99
N GLU A 113 -21.40 24.16 -13.91
CA GLU A 113 -22.50 23.24 -13.57
C GLU A 113 -22.00 22.03 -12.78
N ARG A 114 -20.82 21.50 -13.13
CA ARG A 114 -20.21 20.35 -12.43
C ARG A 114 -19.88 20.67 -10.97
N GLY A 115 -19.23 21.80 -10.70
CA GLY A 115 -19.00 22.27 -9.33
C GLY A 115 -20.30 22.49 -8.57
N THR A 116 -21.35 22.99 -9.23
CA THR A 116 -22.68 23.14 -8.59
C THR A 116 -23.32 21.80 -8.22
N VAL A 117 -23.22 20.78 -9.08
CA VAL A 117 -23.68 19.41 -8.75
C VAL A 117 -22.88 18.83 -7.57
N TYR A 118 -21.56 19.03 -7.54
CA TYR A 118 -20.73 18.60 -6.42
C TYR A 118 -21.08 19.33 -5.12
N ALA A 119 -21.41 20.63 -5.18
CA ALA A 119 -21.88 21.41 -4.04
C ALA A 119 -23.22 20.88 -3.50
N ALA A 120 -24.12 20.47 -4.39
CA ALA A 120 -25.38 19.83 -3.98
C ALA A 120 -25.13 18.52 -3.21
N TYR A 121 -24.28 17.63 -3.74
CA TYR A 121 -23.95 16.40 -3.04
C TYR A 121 -23.18 16.65 -1.73
N ASP A 122 -22.26 17.62 -1.67
CA ASP A 122 -21.56 17.97 -0.44
C ASP A 122 -22.51 18.54 0.65
N LEU A 123 -23.52 19.31 0.27
CA LEU A 123 -24.59 19.73 1.19
C LEU A 123 -25.37 18.52 1.72
N LEU A 124 -25.69 17.54 0.86
CA LEU A 124 -26.39 16.33 1.30
C LEU A 124 -25.54 15.50 2.27
N GLU A 125 -24.24 15.39 2.04
CA GLU A 125 -23.31 14.75 2.99
C GLU A 125 -23.22 15.52 4.32
N THR A 126 -23.21 16.85 4.26
CA THR A 126 -23.28 17.72 5.45
C THR A 126 -24.55 17.48 6.27
N LEU A 127 -25.66 17.14 5.59
CA LEU A 127 -26.94 16.78 6.22
C LEU A 127 -27.01 15.30 6.64
N GLY A 128 -25.92 14.54 6.48
CA GLY A 128 -25.75 13.17 6.98
C GLY A 128 -25.98 12.05 5.96
N CYS A 129 -26.18 12.36 4.68
CA CYS A 129 -26.21 11.33 3.64
C CYS A 129 -24.84 10.67 3.45
N VAL A 130 -24.83 9.38 3.11
CA VAL A 130 -23.62 8.67 2.68
C VAL A 130 -23.96 7.86 1.43
N PHE A 131 -23.31 8.18 0.30
CA PHE A 131 -23.48 7.49 -0.97
C PHE A 131 -22.64 6.20 -0.99
N VAL A 132 -23.19 5.12 -0.46
CA VAL A 132 -22.43 3.91 -0.06
C VAL A 132 -22.02 3.05 -1.25
N ALA A 133 -22.92 2.84 -2.20
CA ALA A 133 -22.67 1.98 -3.36
C ALA A 133 -23.53 2.46 -4.54
N HIS A 134 -23.22 1.95 -5.73
CA HIS A 134 -23.97 2.26 -6.96
C HIS A 134 -25.49 2.04 -6.84
N ASP A 135 -25.90 1.10 -5.99
CA ASP A 135 -27.29 0.68 -5.79
C ASP A 135 -27.83 0.95 -4.39
N TYR A 136 -27.09 1.68 -3.54
CA TYR A 136 -27.52 1.99 -2.18
C TYR A 136 -26.92 3.30 -1.66
N ASP A 137 -27.80 4.19 -1.21
CA ASP A 137 -27.46 5.39 -0.46
C ASP A 137 -28.05 5.29 0.95
N TYR A 138 -27.25 5.64 1.96
CA TYR A 138 -27.78 5.91 3.29
C TYR A 138 -28.30 7.34 3.35
N VAL A 139 -29.58 7.50 3.66
CA VAL A 139 -30.23 8.78 3.85
C VAL A 139 -30.79 8.82 5.27
N PRO A 140 -30.33 9.75 6.13
CA PRO A 140 -30.85 9.89 7.49
C PRO A 140 -32.29 10.39 7.46
N SER A 141 -33.01 10.28 8.58
CA SER A 141 -34.34 10.86 8.71
C SER A 141 -34.40 11.80 9.92
N THR A 142 -34.96 12.99 9.74
CA THR A 142 -35.18 13.98 10.80
C THR A 142 -36.47 14.75 10.57
N ASN A 143 -37.16 15.13 11.65
CA ASN A 143 -38.33 16.03 11.60
C ASN A 143 -37.95 17.51 11.63
N TYR A 144 -36.67 17.84 11.82
CA TYR A 144 -36.14 19.20 11.79
C TYR A 144 -34.89 19.21 10.91
N LEU A 145 -35.04 19.75 9.70
CA LEU A 145 -33.99 19.82 8.70
C LEU A 145 -33.55 21.27 8.53
N ALA A 146 -32.32 21.58 8.92
CA ALA A 146 -31.76 22.91 8.87
C ALA A 146 -30.23 22.88 8.72
N VAL A 147 -29.66 24.01 8.33
CA VAL A 147 -28.22 24.31 8.45
C VAL A 147 -28.03 25.53 9.35
N ALA A 148 -26.83 25.72 9.92
CA ALA A 148 -26.53 26.88 10.75
C ALA A 148 -26.82 28.19 9.97
N GLY A 149 -27.34 29.22 10.66
CA GLY A 149 -27.73 30.49 10.04
C GLY A 149 -26.59 31.29 9.41
N ASP A 150 -25.36 30.97 9.78
CA ASP A 150 -24.10 31.52 9.27
C ASP A 150 -23.27 30.46 8.52
N TYR A 151 -23.88 29.33 8.13
CA TYR A 151 -23.19 28.27 7.41
C TYR A 151 -22.56 28.81 6.13
N ALA A 152 -21.25 28.60 5.99
CA ALA A 152 -20.48 28.92 4.80
C ALA A 152 -19.36 27.89 4.63
N LYS A 153 -19.30 27.28 3.45
CA LYS A 153 -18.26 26.33 3.05
C LYS A 153 -17.82 26.64 1.63
N VAL A 154 -16.51 26.77 1.45
CA VAL A 154 -15.85 26.78 0.14
C VAL A 154 -14.80 25.69 0.18
N ASP A 155 -14.83 24.79 -0.80
CA ASP A 155 -13.95 23.63 -0.81
C ASP A 155 -13.63 23.22 -2.26
N ALA A 156 -12.50 22.56 -2.49
CA ALA A 156 -12.11 22.09 -3.82
C ALA A 156 -11.21 20.85 -3.68
N PRO A 157 -11.22 19.95 -4.67
CA PRO A 157 -10.41 18.74 -4.60
C PRO A 157 -8.91 19.07 -4.64
N TYR A 158 -8.10 18.36 -3.85
CA TYR A 158 -6.65 18.44 -3.97
C TYR A 158 -6.18 17.83 -5.29
N MET A 159 -6.59 16.59 -5.58
CA MET A 159 -6.33 15.94 -6.86
C MET A 159 -7.32 16.44 -7.92
N TYR A 160 -7.22 17.71 -8.29
CA TYR A 160 -8.20 18.36 -9.17
C TYR A 160 -8.20 17.83 -10.61
N ALA A 161 -7.05 17.37 -11.12
CA ALA A 161 -6.90 17.03 -12.53
C ALA A 161 -7.43 15.63 -12.88
N MET A 162 -7.33 14.66 -11.97
CA MET A 162 -7.82 13.30 -12.18
C MET A 162 -8.26 12.63 -10.87
N ARG A 163 -9.52 12.16 -10.82
CA ARG A 163 -10.08 11.34 -9.73
C ARG A 163 -11.02 10.28 -10.29
N GLN A 164 -10.46 9.30 -10.99
CA GLN A 164 -11.24 8.23 -11.62
C GLN A 164 -10.61 6.87 -11.31
N GLY A 165 -11.45 5.84 -11.16
CA GLY A 165 -10.99 4.46 -11.10
C GLY A 165 -10.97 3.76 -12.46
N TRP A 166 -10.14 2.72 -12.60
CA TRP A 166 -10.27 1.71 -13.63
C TRP A 166 -11.11 0.56 -13.08
N SER A 167 -12.43 0.66 -13.25
CA SER A 167 -13.40 -0.34 -12.84
C SER A 167 -14.69 -0.17 -13.61
N TRP A 168 -15.57 -1.18 -13.55
CA TRP A 168 -16.89 -1.09 -14.17
C TRP A 168 -17.69 0.11 -13.64
N VAL A 169 -17.69 0.32 -12.31
CA VAL A 169 -18.39 1.44 -11.67
C VAL A 169 -17.87 2.80 -12.18
N SER A 170 -16.56 2.97 -12.25
CA SER A 170 -15.94 4.23 -12.68
C SER A 170 -16.12 4.53 -14.18
N TRP A 171 -16.35 3.49 -14.98
CA TRP A 171 -16.47 3.59 -16.43
C TRP A 171 -17.90 3.71 -16.93
N PHE A 172 -18.88 3.20 -16.18
CA PHE A 172 -20.24 3.06 -16.68
C PHE A 172 -21.31 3.66 -15.77
N ASP A 173 -21.01 3.98 -14.51
CA ASP A 173 -21.99 4.57 -13.59
C ASP A 173 -21.83 6.10 -13.45
N PHE A 174 -22.49 6.83 -14.34
CA PHE A 174 -22.46 8.30 -14.32
C PHE A 174 -22.97 8.90 -13.00
N THR A 175 -24.07 8.38 -12.46
CA THR A 175 -24.74 8.97 -11.29
C THR A 175 -23.92 8.74 -10.02
N TYR A 176 -23.40 7.53 -9.83
CA TYR A 176 -22.61 7.23 -8.65
C TYR A 176 -21.28 7.99 -8.64
N ASN A 177 -20.62 8.17 -9.79
CA ASN A 177 -19.41 8.99 -9.84
C ASN A 177 -19.69 10.47 -9.51
N LEU A 178 -20.82 11.03 -9.95
CA LEU A 178 -21.22 12.39 -9.54
C LEU A 178 -21.46 12.51 -8.03
N LYS A 179 -22.16 11.54 -7.42
CA LYS A 179 -22.37 11.47 -5.96
C LYS A 179 -21.05 11.45 -5.19
N LEU A 180 -20.06 10.74 -5.71
CA LEU A 180 -18.73 10.65 -5.12
C LEU A 180 -17.80 11.82 -5.47
N ARG A 181 -18.23 12.74 -6.36
CA ARG A 181 -17.43 13.84 -6.90
C ARG A 181 -16.18 13.38 -7.68
N ASN A 182 -16.32 12.23 -8.32
CA ASN A 182 -15.30 11.62 -9.18
C ASN A 182 -15.49 12.01 -10.64
N HIS A 183 -14.40 11.88 -11.38
CA HIS A 183 -14.44 11.82 -12.83
C HIS A 183 -14.96 10.46 -13.31
N PHE A 184 -15.51 10.42 -14.52
CA PHE A 184 -16.18 9.25 -15.10
C PHE A 184 -15.78 9.08 -16.57
N GLY A 185 -16.18 7.96 -17.17
CA GLY A 185 -15.87 7.61 -18.55
C GLY A 185 -16.28 8.68 -19.57
N GLU A 186 -15.47 8.83 -20.61
CA GLU A 186 -15.71 9.78 -21.70
C GLU A 186 -17.06 9.55 -22.39
N GLY A 187 -17.74 10.64 -22.76
CA GLY A 187 -19.04 10.61 -23.42
C GLY A 187 -20.22 10.15 -22.55
N LEU A 188 -20.01 9.75 -21.28
CA LEU A 188 -21.13 9.39 -20.40
C LEU A 188 -22.04 10.58 -20.09
N ALA A 189 -21.45 11.76 -19.86
CA ALA A 189 -22.20 12.99 -19.64
C ALA A 189 -23.08 13.31 -20.85
N ASP A 190 -22.55 13.20 -22.07
CA ASP A 190 -23.30 13.45 -23.31
C ASP A 190 -24.43 12.44 -23.51
N LYS A 191 -24.15 11.13 -23.33
CA LYS A 191 -25.15 10.07 -23.40
C LYS A 191 -26.25 10.24 -22.35
N GLY A 192 -25.91 10.80 -21.19
CA GLY A 192 -26.85 11.15 -20.13
C GLY A 192 -27.67 12.43 -20.42
N GLY A 193 -27.31 13.21 -21.44
CA GLY A 193 -27.95 14.49 -21.74
C GLY A 193 -27.44 15.67 -20.91
N TYR A 194 -26.25 15.55 -20.30
CA TYR A 194 -25.63 16.53 -19.41
C TYR A 194 -24.23 16.95 -19.87
N PRO A 195 -24.03 17.44 -21.11
CA PRO A 195 -22.70 17.77 -21.66
C PRO A 195 -21.90 18.76 -20.79
N ALA A 196 -22.57 19.71 -20.13
CA ALA A 196 -21.94 20.67 -19.22
C ALA A 196 -21.34 20.06 -17.94
N LEU A 197 -21.66 18.79 -17.65
CA LEU A 197 -21.05 18.02 -16.57
C LEU A 197 -19.83 17.24 -17.05
N ALA A 198 -19.56 17.14 -18.35
CA ALA A 198 -18.35 16.51 -18.88
C ALA A 198 -17.10 17.26 -18.41
N ARG A 199 -15.97 16.56 -18.34
CA ARG A 199 -14.67 17.17 -18.03
C ARG A 199 -14.26 18.17 -19.11
N ASP A 200 -13.45 19.15 -18.73
CA ASP A 200 -13.08 20.25 -19.62
C ASP A 200 -12.18 19.80 -20.78
N HIS A 201 -11.38 18.75 -20.57
CA HIS A 201 -10.58 18.09 -21.59
C HIS A 201 -10.24 16.65 -21.19
N GLU A 202 -9.89 15.85 -22.19
CA GLU A 202 -9.37 14.50 -22.02
C GLU A 202 -7.90 14.53 -21.57
N LEU A 203 -7.55 13.58 -20.70
CA LEU A 203 -6.15 13.34 -20.34
C LEU A 203 -5.58 12.24 -21.21
N SER A 204 -4.31 12.38 -21.58
CA SER A 204 -3.61 11.44 -22.44
C SER A 204 -2.26 11.10 -21.85
N TYR A 205 -2.15 9.90 -21.28
CA TYR A 205 -0.92 9.39 -20.65
C TYR A 205 -0.78 7.85 -20.75
N ASN A 206 -1.54 7.20 -21.64
CA ASN A 206 -1.46 5.76 -21.92
C ASN A 206 -0.34 5.42 -22.90
N HIS A 207 0.04 4.14 -23.00
CA HIS A 207 0.97 3.64 -24.02
C HIS A 207 0.64 4.16 -25.42
N SER A 208 1.54 4.92 -26.06
CA SER A 208 1.24 5.61 -27.33
C SER A 208 2.30 5.45 -28.41
N VAL A 209 3.60 5.47 -28.09
CA VAL A 209 4.68 5.52 -29.09
C VAL A 209 4.69 4.33 -30.06
N ALA A 210 4.33 3.13 -29.59
CA ALA A 210 4.29 1.92 -30.39
C ALA A 210 2.90 1.58 -30.97
N GLY A 211 1.84 2.17 -30.40
CA GLY A 211 0.44 1.82 -30.71
C GLY A 211 -0.33 2.90 -31.47
N GLN A 212 -0.06 4.16 -31.15
CA GLN A 212 -0.70 5.35 -31.73
C GLN A 212 0.21 6.02 -32.76
N TRP A 213 1.49 6.19 -32.42
CA TRP A 213 2.50 6.78 -33.29
C TRP A 213 3.29 5.68 -34.00
N LEU A 214 3.90 6.01 -35.15
CA LEU A 214 4.84 5.14 -35.88
C LEU A 214 4.28 3.76 -36.23
N SER A 215 2.95 3.63 -36.34
CA SER A 215 2.31 2.35 -36.61
C SER A 215 2.62 1.87 -38.02
N LYS A 216 2.87 0.56 -38.18
CA LYS A 216 3.09 -0.06 -39.49
C LYS A 216 1.89 0.15 -40.43
N LYS A 217 0.67 0.20 -39.87
CA LYS A 217 -0.56 0.48 -40.61
C LYS A 217 -0.52 1.84 -41.31
N ARG A 218 0.07 2.86 -40.68
CA ARG A 218 0.14 4.23 -41.22
C ARG A 218 1.21 4.37 -42.30
N TRP A 219 2.39 3.78 -42.08
CA TRP A 219 3.56 4.04 -42.94
C TRP A 219 3.82 3.01 -44.04
N GLY A 220 3.20 1.82 -43.97
CA GLY A 220 3.34 0.80 -45.02
C GLY A 220 4.81 0.47 -45.32
N GLU A 221 5.24 0.68 -46.56
CA GLU A 221 6.62 0.45 -47.02
C GLU A 221 7.64 1.42 -46.44
N ALA A 222 7.23 2.62 -46.02
CA ALA A 222 8.12 3.59 -45.38
C ALA A 222 8.46 3.21 -43.93
N TRP A 223 7.71 2.28 -43.33
CA TRP A 223 7.94 1.79 -41.97
C TRP A 223 9.25 0.98 -41.92
N LYS A 224 10.12 1.31 -40.95
CA LYS A 224 11.44 0.68 -40.81
C LYS A 224 11.63 0.12 -39.41
N ALA A 225 12.10 -1.13 -39.32
CA ALA A 225 12.37 -1.78 -38.04
C ALA A 225 13.50 -1.07 -37.26
N GLU A 226 14.39 -0.36 -37.95
CA GLU A 226 15.48 0.43 -37.40
C GLU A 226 15.02 1.65 -36.59
N TRP A 227 13.75 2.07 -36.73
CA TRP A 227 13.14 3.08 -35.87
C TRP A 227 12.97 2.60 -34.43
N PHE A 228 13.02 1.30 -34.19
CA PHE A 228 12.67 0.67 -32.92
C PHE A 228 13.91 0.21 -32.12
N ALA A 229 13.71 0.00 -30.82
CA ALA A 229 14.78 -0.29 -29.87
C ALA A 229 15.52 -1.58 -30.21
N LEU A 230 16.85 -1.53 -30.28
CA LEU A 230 17.68 -2.74 -30.42
C LEU A 230 17.90 -3.39 -29.04
N GLN A 231 17.58 -4.68 -28.91
CA GLN A 231 17.93 -5.49 -27.74
C GLN A 231 19.26 -6.21 -28.02
N ARG A 232 20.37 -5.69 -27.49
CA ARG A 232 21.74 -6.15 -27.75
C ARG A 232 21.90 -7.63 -27.46
N GLY A 233 21.33 -8.13 -26.37
CA GLY A 233 21.44 -9.54 -25.98
C GLY A 233 20.83 -10.52 -26.98
N SER A 234 19.80 -10.10 -27.74
CA SER A 234 19.13 -10.95 -28.74
C SER A 234 19.42 -10.57 -30.19
N GLY A 235 19.96 -9.37 -30.43
CA GLY A 235 20.08 -8.75 -31.75
C GLY A 235 18.74 -8.34 -32.39
N LYS A 236 17.60 -8.54 -31.70
CA LYS A 236 16.25 -8.25 -32.23
C LYS A 236 15.80 -6.82 -31.90
N ARG A 237 14.84 -6.33 -32.68
CA ARG A 237 14.13 -5.06 -32.41
C ARG A 237 12.94 -5.30 -31.49
N GLU A 238 12.80 -4.47 -30.47
CA GLU A 238 11.62 -4.38 -29.61
C GLU A 238 10.73 -3.25 -30.14
N PHE A 239 9.51 -3.58 -30.55
CA PHE A 239 8.59 -2.63 -31.18
C PHE A 239 7.80 -1.81 -30.17
N GLY A 240 7.83 -2.16 -28.88
CA GLY A 240 7.28 -1.37 -27.78
C GLY A 240 8.04 -0.07 -27.49
N TRP A 241 9.25 0.11 -28.03
CA TRP A 241 10.03 1.35 -27.84
C TRP A 241 10.86 1.75 -29.06
N VAL A 242 11.22 3.03 -29.14
CA VAL A 242 11.97 3.62 -30.26
C VAL A 242 13.48 3.65 -30.03
N CYS A 243 14.24 3.76 -31.12
CA CYS A 243 15.64 4.13 -31.10
C CYS A 243 15.77 5.66 -31.12
N ILE A 244 15.99 6.29 -29.97
CA ILE A 244 16.01 7.76 -29.85
C ILE A 244 17.20 8.45 -30.56
N SER A 245 18.18 7.68 -31.04
CA SER A 245 19.28 8.17 -31.88
C SER A 245 19.00 8.10 -33.39
N ASN A 246 17.82 7.66 -33.81
CA ASN A 246 17.45 7.53 -35.22
C ASN A 246 16.71 8.80 -35.72
N GLU A 247 17.37 9.62 -36.54
CA GLU A 247 16.78 10.87 -37.06
C GLU A 247 15.63 10.64 -38.06
N ASP A 248 15.62 9.52 -38.77
CA ASP A 248 14.50 9.16 -39.65
C ASP A 248 13.24 8.88 -38.84
N MET A 249 13.37 8.18 -37.70
CA MET A 249 12.25 8.01 -36.74
C MET A 249 11.74 9.37 -36.24
N TRP A 250 12.64 10.28 -35.86
CA TRP A 250 12.29 11.62 -35.37
C TRP A 250 11.47 12.43 -36.38
N LYS A 251 11.85 12.41 -37.67
CA LYS A 251 11.10 13.07 -38.73
C LYS A 251 9.64 12.60 -38.75
N HIS A 252 9.42 11.29 -38.66
CA HIS A 252 8.09 10.70 -38.78
C HIS A 252 7.26 10.94 -37.52
N VAL A 253 7.80 10.71 -36.32
CA VAL A 253 7.03 10.89 -35.07
C VAL A 253 6.61 12.34 -34.85
N LEU A 254 7.50 13.31 -35.15
CA LEU A 254 7.17 14.72 -35.04
C LEU A 254 6.13 15.15 -36.08
N GLN A 255 6.18 14.60 -37.29
CA GLN A 255 5.14 14.82 -38.29
C GLN A 255 3.78 14.32 -37.79
N GLU A 256 3.72 13.10 -37.25
CA GLU A 256 2.45 12.54 -36.77
C GLU A 256 1.82 13.35 -35.65
N ILE A 257 2.63 13.73 -34.65
CA ILE A 257 2.17 14.52 -33.50
C ILE A 257 1.72 15.90 -33.98
N GLY A 258 2.50 16.55 -34.86
CA GLY A 258 2.13 17.84 -35.43
C GLY A 258 0.78 17.82 -36.16
N GLU A 259 0.57 16.81 -37.01
CA GLU A 259 -0.71 16.63 -37.73
C GLU A 259 -1.88 16.33 -36.78
N HIS A 260 -1.64 15.60 -35.69
CA HIS A 260 -2.67 15.36 -34.67
C HIS A 260 -3.06 16.67 -33.97
N LEU A 261 -2.08 17.47 -33.53
CA LEU A 261 -2.34 18.76 -32.88
C LEU A 261 -3.08 19.74 -33.83
N GLU A 262 -2.77 19.73 -35.12
CA GLU A 262 -3.48 20.56 -36.11
C GLU A 262 -4.94 20.13 -36.30
N LYS A 263 -5.22 18.83 -36.29
CA LYS A 263 -6.58 18.28 -36.44
C LYS A 263 -7.42 18.42 -35.17
N HIS A 264 -6.78 18.56 -34.01
CA HIS A 264 -7.43 18.56 -32.70
C HIS A 264 -7.03 19.81 -31.88
N PRO A 265 -7.44 21.03 -32.27
CA PRO A 265 -6.98 22.29 -31.65
C PRO A 265 -7.38 22.46 -30.18
N ASN A 266 -8.35 21.66 -29.70
CA ASN A 266 -8.83 21.68 -28.32
C ASN A 266 -8.11 20.67 -27.42
N VAL A 267 -7.20 19.85 -27.96
CA VAL A 267 -6.43 18.91 -27.15
C VAL A 267 -5.53 19.68 -26.19
N ARG A 268 -5.43 19.18 -24.94
CA ARG A 268 -4.61 19.77 -23.88
C ARG A 268 -3.52 18.84 -23.41
N GLU A 269 -3.67 17.54 -23.61
CA GLU A 269 -2.67 16.55 -23.25
C GLU A 269 -2.47 15.54 -24.38
N VAL A 270 -1.21 15.18 -24.65
CA VAL A 270 -0.84 14.16 -25.63
C VAL A 270 0.12 13.17 -24.99
N SER A 271 -0.22 11.89 -25.05
CA SER A 271 0.71 10.85 -24.60
C SER A 271 1.83 10.61 -25.61
N VAL A 272 3.04 10.57 -25.10
CA VAL A 272 4.29 10.16 -25.77
C VAL A 272 4.96 9.01 -24.99
N ALA A 273 4.16 8.25 -24.24
CA ALA A 273 4.61 7.13 -23.43
C ALA A 273 5.09 5.93 -24.27
N ARG A 274 6.09 5.23 -23.74
CA ARG A 274 6.55 3.92 -24.19
C ARG A 274 5.39 2.92 -24.28
N GLY A 275 5.50 1.93 -25.16
CA GLY A 275 4.57 0.80 -25.17
C GLY A 275 4.68 -0.03 -23.89
N ASP A 276 3.79 -1.02 -23.75
CA ASP A 276 3.81 -1.96 -22.61
C ASP A 276 5.02 -2.91 -22.72
N THR A 277 6.19 -2.41 -22.35
CA THR A 277 7.47 -3.12 -22.38
C THR A 277 8.36 -2.60 -21.26
N LEU A 278 9.38 -3.38 -20.88
CA LEU A 278 10.46 -2.94 -19.98
C LEU A 278 11.73 -2.57 -20.75
N ALA A 279 11.72 -2.74 -22.08
CA ALA A 279 12.91 -2.56 -22.89
C ALA A 279 13.18 -1.10 -23.24
N PHE A 280 14.48 -0.79 -23.36
CA PHE A 280 15.05 0.45 -23.87
C PHE A 280 15.98 0.13 -25.04
N CYS A 281 16.35 1.13 -25.86
CA CYS A 281 17.28 0.89 -26.96
C CYS A 281 18.71 0.72 -26.43
N GLU A 282 19.39 -0.35 -26.86
CA GLU A 282 20.76 -0.71 -26.44
C GLU A 282 21.78 -0.60 -27.59
N CYS A 283 21.45 0.12 -28.66
CA CYS A 283 22.40 0.37 -29.75
C CYS A 283 23.57 1.25 -29.27
N ASP A 284 24.70 1.21 -29.97
CA ASP A 284 25.92 1.92 -29.56
C ASP A 284 25.69 3.42 -29.44
N ALA A 285 24.92 4.02 -30.35
CA ALA A 285 24.60 5.45 -30.31
C ALA A 285 23.72 5.84 -29.11
N CYS A 286 22.68 5.06 -28.80
CA CYS A 286 21.85 5.31 -27.61
C CYS A 286 22.64 5.08 -26.31
N THR A 287 23.53 4.09 -26.29
CA THR A 287 24.42 3.83 -25.14
C THR A 287 25.39 5.00 -24.94
N ALA A 288 26.04 5.45 -26.01
CA ALA A 288 26.94 6.61 -25.96
C ALA A 288 26.23 7.92 -25.57
N LEU A 289 24.95 8.06 -25.92
CA LEU A 289 24.13 9.18 -25.45
C LEU A 289 23.91 9.10 -23.93
N LEU A 290 23.57 7.92 -23.39
CA LEU A 290 23.37 7.74 -21.95
C LEU A 290 24.63 8.01 -21.12
N GLN A 291 25.83 7.73 -21.65
CA GLN A 291 27.11 8.05 -20.99
C GLN A 291 27.29 9.55 -20.68
N GLN A 292 26.57 10.44 -21.36
CA GLN A 292 26.64 11.88 -21.10
C GLN A 292 25.83 12.30 -19.87
N TYR A 293 24.97 11.40 -19.38
CA TYR A 293 23.98 11.61 -18.32
C TYR A 293 24.07 10.57 -17.20
N LEU A 294 25.28 10.04 -16.93
CA LEU A 294 25.50 9.13 -15.81
C LEU A 294 24.99 9.75 -14.50
N ASP A 295 24.39 8.94 -13.65
CA ASP A 295 23.92 9.43 -12.36
C ASP A 295 25.09 9.79 -11.43
N PRO A 296 24.89 10.53 -10.32
CA PRO A 296 25.98 10.85 -9.40
C PRO A 296 26.74 9.63 -8.84
N ASP A 297 26.11 8.46 -8.82
CA ASP A 297 26.75 7.19 -8.43
C ASP A 297 27.47 6.46 -9.58
N GLY A 298 27.47 7.04 -10.79
CA GLY A 298 28.10 6.50 -11.99
C GLY A 298 27.22 5.53 -12.80
N SER A 299 25.98 5.26 -12.37
CA SER A 299 25.08 4.30 -13.04
C SER A 299 24.48 4.83 -14.34
N GLU A 300 24.28 3.93 -15.31
CA GLU A 300 23.48 4.20 -16.51
C GLU A 300 21.99 3.97 -16.24
N VAL A 301 21.26 5.04 -15.96
CA VAL A 301 19.81 4.99 -15.70
C VAL A 301 19.04 5.07 -17.02
N ARG A 302 18.40 3.96 -17.43
CA ARG A 302 17.86 3.82 -18.80
C ARG A 302 16.62 4.65 -19.06
N THR A 303 15.85 4.98 -18.02
CA THR A 303 14.69 5.88 -18.08
C THR A 303 15.05 7.30 -18.53
N ALA A 304 16.34 7.68 -18.54
CA ALA A 304 16.78 8.91 -19.20
C ALA A 304 16.37 8.98 -20.68
N GLN A 305 16.18 7.82 -21.36
CA GLN A 305 15.64 7.80 -22.73
C GLN A 305 14.20 8.34 -22.79
N ASP A 306 13.36 8.06 -21.79
CA ASP A 306 11.99 8.58 -21.74
C ASP A 306 12.00 10.11 -21.64
N ILE A 307 12.90 10.66 -20.80
CA ILE A 307 13.08 12.10 -20.60
C ILE A 307 13.55 12.78 -21.89
N LEU A 308 14.62 12.27 -22.49
CA LEU A 308 15.20 12.84 -23.71
C LEU A 308 14.20 12.81 -24.87
N PHE A 309 13.42 11.73 -24.97
CA PHE A 309 12.37 11.61 -25.96
C PHE A 309 11.26 12.64 -25.75
N ALA A 310 10.68 12.68 -24.55
CA ALA A 310 9.58 13.59 -24.23
C ALA A 310 10.00 15.07 -24.34
N ASN A 311 11.20 15.43 -23.87
CA ASN A 311 11.71 16.79 -23.94
C ASN A 311 11.91 17.28 -25.38
N ARG A 312 12.44 16.44 -26.28
CA ARG A 312 12.59 16.84 -27.69
C ARG A 312 11.24 17.18 -28.31
N ILE A 313 10.20 16.40 -28.00
CA ILE A 313 8.82 16.67 -28.45
C ILE A 313 8.28 17.96 -27.81
N GLY A 314 8.36 18.07 -26.48
CA GLY A 314 7.90 19.25 -25.73
C GLY A 314 8.49 20.54 -26.27
N LYS A 315 9.82 20.56 -26.47
CA LYS A 315 10.55 21.70 -27.04
C LYS A 315 10.16 22.02 -28.49
N THR A 316 9.93 21.00 -29.33
CA THR A 316 9.51 21.20 -30.72
C THR A 316 8.15 21.90 -30.80
N PHE A 317 7.22 21.58 -29.91
CA PHE A 317 5.84 22.08 -29.99
C PHE A 317 5.51 23.25 -29.06
N ALA A 318 6.35 23.55 -28.06
CA ALA A 318 6.07 24.56 -27.03
C ALA A 318 5.68 25.94 -27.60
N GLN A 319 6.31 26.39 -28.68
CA GLN A 319 6.00 27.70 -29.26
C GLN A 319 4.66 27.74 -30.01
N LYS A 320 4.31 26.67 -30.73
CA LYS A 320 3.08 26.60 -31.54
C LYS A 320 1.87 26.16 -30.71
N TYR A 321 2.10 25.36 -29.68
CA TYR A 321 1.07 24.76 -28.82
C TYR A 321 1.46 24.90 -27.35
N PRO A 322 1.48 26.14 -26.81
CA PRO A 322 1.94 26.40 -25.44
C PRO A 322 1.03 25.79 -24.36
N ASP A 323 -0.24 25.54 -24.69
CA ASP A 323 -1.23 24.98 -23.76
C ASP A 323 -1.29 23.44 -23.80
N VAL A 324 -0.41 22.78 -24.58
CA VAL A 324 -0.37 21.32 -24.69
C VAL A 324 0.72 20.76 -23.79
N ARG A 325 0.31 19.85 -22.91
CA ARG A 325 1.20 19.02 -22.10
C ARG A 325 1.47 17.68 -22.79
N PHE A 326 2.73 17.26 -22.79
CA PHE A 326 3.16 15.94 -23.27
C PHE A 326 3.43 15.02 -22.08
N ASN A 327 2.73 13.90 -22.00
CA ASN A 327 2.89 12.94 -20.91
C ASN A 327 3.61 11.68 -21.36
N PHE A 328 4.47 11.15 -20.50
CA PHE A 328 4.95 9.77 -20.63
C PHE A 328 4.56 8.96 -19.37
N LEU A 329 4.80 7.65 -19.40
CA LEU A 329 4.36 6.72 -18.36
C LEU A 329 5.56 6.06 -17.65
N PRO A 330 6.13 6.68 -16.60
CA PRO A 330 7.06 6.00 -15.69
C PRO A 330 6.45 4.72 -15.11
N TYR A 331 7.19 3.61 -15.10
CA TYR A 331 6.68 2.32 -14.62
C TYR A 331 7.43 1.81 -13.38
N GLY A 332 7.53 2.67 -12.35
CA GLY A 332 8.18 2.33 -11.07
C GLY A 332 9.70 2.12 -11.10
N GLN A 333 10.34 2.33 -12.25
CA GLN A 333 11.80 2.22 -12.45
C GLN A 333 12.52 3.46 -11.89
N ARG A 334 13.84 3.35 -11.66
CA ARG A 334 14.64 4.47 -11.16
C ARG A 334 14.73 5.56 -12.22
N PHE A 335 14.53 6.82 -11.83
CA PHE A 335 14.76 8.00 -12.65
C PHE A 335 16.10 8.66 -12.29
N PRO A 336 16.78 9.30 -13.26
CA PRO A 336 18.08 9.91 -13.04
C PRO A 336 17.99 11.14 -12.11
N LYS A 337 18.99 11.29 -11.25
CA LYS A 337 19.34 12.46 -10.44
C LYS A 337 20.38 13.36 -11.11
N ASN A 338 20.89 13.00 -12.29
CA ASN A 338 21.80 13.84 -13.06
C ASN A 338 21.19 15.24 -13.31
N GLU A 339 21.86 16.28 -12.81
CA GLU A 339 21.37 17.67 -12.83
C GLU A 339 21.16 18.25 -14.24
N LYS A 340 21.76 17.65 -15.28
CA LYS A 340 21.57 18.05 -16.69
C LYS A 340 20.22 17.59 -17.25
N LEU A 341 19.51 16.70 -16.55
CA LEU A 341 18.19 16.21 -16.94
C LEU A 341 17.11 16.89 -16.08
N LYS A 342 16.20 17.57 -16.76
CA LYS A 342 14.95 18.14 -16.23
C LYS A 342 13.87 17.99 -17.29
N PHE A 343 12.61 17.91 -16.90
CA PHE A 343 11.54 17.92 -17.89
C PHE A 343 11.39 19.31 -18.48
N GLU A 344 11.06 19.40 -19.76
CA GLU A 344 10.61 20.66 -20.35
C GLU A 344 9.35 21.16 -19.61
N PRO A 345 9.07 22.48 -19.57
CA PRO A 345 7.94 23.03 -18.81
C PRO A 345 6.55 22.49 -19.20
N ASN A 346 6.41 21.93 -20.40
CA ASN A 346 5.20 21.29 -20.91
C ASN A 346 5.28 19.76 -20.96
N VAL A 347 6.24 19.15 -20.26
CA VAL A 347 6.41 17.69 -20.16
C VAL A 347 6.13 17.24 -18.74
N GLY A 348 5.38 16.16 -18.59
CA GLY A 348 5.15 15.52 -17.30
C GLY A 348 5.03 14.00 -17.39
N GLY A 349 4.86 13.35 -16.24
CA GLY A 349 4.75 11.89 -16.15
C GLY A 349 3.46 11.44 -15.46
N CYS A 350 2.94 10.28 -15.86
CA CYS A 350 1.96 9.52 -15.09
C CYS A 350 2.67 8.28 -14.49
N SER A 351 3.10 8.36 -13.24
CA SER A 351 3.89 7.28 -12.62
C SER A 351 2.97 6.13 -12.23
N ALA A 352 3.22 4.94 -12.80
CA ALA A 352 2.59 3.71 -12.38
C ALA A 352 3.29 3.15 -11.12
N GLU A 353 2.59 3.19 -9.98
CA GLU A 353 3.08 2.68 -8.70
C GLU A 353 2.74 1.19 -8.52
N LEU A 354 3.14 0.37 -9.52
CA LEU A 354 2.87 -1.08 -9.56
C LEU A 354 3.86 -1.88 -8.72
N TRP A 355 5.15 -1.54 -8.76
CA TRP A 355 6.19 -2.40 -8.20
C TRP A 355 6.44 -2.11 -6.72
N ARG A 356 5.43 -2.39 -5.90
CA ARG A 356 5.42 -2.18 -4.45
C ARG A 356 4.63 -3.27 -3.73
N ASN A 357 4.71 -3.25 -2.42
CA ASN A 357 3.82 -4.02 -1.57
C ASN A 357 2.46 -3.29 -1.48
N HIS A 358 1.39 -3.87 -2.03
CA HIS A 358 0.05 -3.27 -2.06
C HIS A 358 -0.73 -3.42 -0.75
N GLY A 359 -0.14 -4.08 0.25
CA GLY A 359 -0.59 -4.06 1.64
C GLY A 359 0.11 -3.00 2.47
N LEU A 360 0.93 -2.14 1.88
CA LEU A 360 1.57 -1.01 2.58
C LEU A 360 1.36 0.32 1.82
N PRO A 361 1.43 1.48 2.50
CA PRO A 361 1.33 2.79 1.85
C PRO A 361 2.42 3.03 0.80
N ALA A 362 2.16 3.87 -0.20
CA ALA A 362 3.08 4.04 -1.34
C ALA A 362 4.47 4.59 -0.96
N ASP A 363 4.57 5.37 0.13
CA ASP A 363 5.85 5.89 0.66
C ASP A 363 6.63 4.87 1.50
N THR A 364 6.06 3.68 1.77
CA THR A 364 6.77 2.55 2.37
C THR A 364 7.45 1.63 1.33
N ASN A 365 7.64 2.16 0.13
CA ASN A 365 8.39 1.53 -0.95
C ASN A 365 9.65 2.36 -1.22
N GLU A 366 10.82 1.81 -0.94
CA GLU A 366 12.09 2.50 -1.11
C GLU A 366 12.30 3.00 -2.55
N ARG A 367 11.69 2.32 -3.52
CA ARG A 367 11.75 2.71 -4.93
C ARG A 367 10.93 3.93 -5.26
N SER A 368 9.86 4.23 -4.51
CA SER A 368 9.02 5.39 -4.79
C SER A 368 9.80 6.70 -4.68
N LEU A 369 10.84 6.75 -3.83
CA LEU A 369 11.78 7.86 -3.76
C LEU A 369 12.57 8.06 -5.06
N TYR A 370 12.87 6.97 -5.77
CA TYR A 370 13.67 6.96 -6.99
C TYR A 370 12.82 6.92 -8.27
N SER A 371 11.53 6.60 -8.17
CA SER A 371 10.54 6.66 -9.24
C SER A 371 9.67 7.91 -9.09
N LEU A 372 8.51 7.83 -8.45
CA LEU A 372 7.51 8.90 -8.38
C LEU A 372 8.05 10.19 -7.78
N ALA A 373 8.75 10.15 -6.65
CA ALA A 373 9.31 11.35 -6.04
C ALA A 373 10.38 11.99 -6.93
N GLN A 374 11.18 11.19 -7.62
CA GLN A 374 12.17 11.69 -8.56
C GLN A 374 11.49 12.28 -9.82
N VAL A 375 10.45 11.64 -10.35
CA VAL A 375 9.62 12.18 -11.44
C VAL A 375 9.01 13.52 -11.02
N ALA A 376 8.50 13.63 -9.79
CA ALA A 376 8.00 14.90 -9.24
C ALA A 376 9.11 15.96 -9.18
N ALA A 377 10.31 15.61 -8.68
CA ALA A 377 11.45 16.53 -8.57
C ALA A 377 12.06 16.96 -9.93
N LEU A 378 11.85 16.16 -10.99
CA LEU A 378 12.24 16.48 -12.36
C LEU A 378 11.17 17.30 -13.11
N SER A 379 9.93 17.28 -12.64
CA SER A 379 8.80 17.99 -13.24
C SER A 379 8.85 19.49 -12.94
N GLY A 380 8.36 20.31 -13.87
CA GLY A 380 8.10 21.73 -13.61
C GLY A 380 6.81 21.97 -12.82
N ASP A 381 6.66 23.15 -12.23
CA ASP A 381 5.55 23.52 -11.34
C ASP A 381 4.16 23.37 -11.98
N THR A 382 4.05 23.59 -13.29
CA THR A 382 2.79 23.45 -14.05
C THR A 382 2.54 22.03 -14.54
N CYS A 383 3.56 21.17 -14.48
CA CYS A 383 3.55 19.82 -15.03
C CYS A 383 3.77 18.72 -13.98
N SER A 384 3.36 18.96 -12.72
CA SER A 384 3.41 17.95 -11.66
C SER A 384 2.77 16.62 -12.08
N PRO A 385 3.24 15.49 -11.54
CA PRO A 385 2.90 14.17 -12.06
C PRO A 385 1.45 13.75 -11.78
N TYR A 386 0.97 12.86 -12.63
CA TYR A 386 -0.15 11.97 -12.32
C TYR A 386 0.36 10.69 -11.68
N VAL A 387 -0.51 9.97 -10.99
CA VAL A 387 -0.25 8.61 -10.53
C VAL A 387 -1.24 7.64 -11.14
N TRP A 388 -0.74 6.51 -11.59
CA TRP A 388 -1.52 5.32 -11.88
C TRP A 388 -1.34 4.32 -10.72
N ASP A 389 -2.35 4.18 -9.86
CA ASP A 389 -2.31 3.37 -8.64
C ASP A 389 -3.08 2.05 -8.82
N TYR A 390 -2.85 1.09 -7.92
CA TYR A 390 -3.38 -0.26 -7.97
C TYR A 390 -3.87 -0.68 -6.57
N LEU A 391 -5.19 -0.82 -6.41
CA LEU A 391 -5.85 -1.17 -5.14
C LEU A 391 -6.68 -2.46 -5.22
N ALA A 392 -6.41 -3.32 -6.20
CA ALA A 392 -7.02 -4.63 -6.32
C ALA A 392 -5.98 -5.75 -6.37
N ASN A 393 -6.41 -6.95 -5.96
CA ASN A 393 -5.70 -8.18 -6.28
C ASN A 393 -6.25 -8.72 -7.59
N PHE A 394 -5.56 -8.47 -8.71
CA PHE A 394 -6.04 -8.80 -10.05
C PHE A 394 -6.06 -10.30 -10.35
N HIS A 395 -5.43 -11.12 -9.50
CA HIS A 395 -5.58 -12.58 -9.60
C HIS A 395 -6.90 -13.09 -9.02
N ASP A 396 -7.44 -12.43 -7.99
CA ASP A 396 -8.66 -12.86 -7.29
C ASP A 396 -9.22 -11.68 -6.48
N PHE A 397 -10.32 -11.10 -6.95
CA PHE A 397 -10.96 -9.95 -6.31
C PHE A 397 -11.78 -10.35 -5.06
N GLU A 398 -12.02 -11.65 -4.84
CA GLU A 398 -12.87 -12.16 -3.78
C GLU A 398 -12.08 -12.47 -2.51
N ILE A 399 -10.81 -12.89 -2.59
CA ILE A 399 -10.03 -13.17 -1.38
C ILE A 399 -9.80 -11.91 -0.53
N PRO A 400 -9.75 -12.04 0.82
CA PRO A 400 -9.45 -10.91 1.70
C PRO A 400 -8.13 -10.23 1.35
N PHE A 401 -8.13 -8.91 1.08
CA PHE A 401 -6.92 -8.20 0.68
C PHE A 401 -6.69 -6.94 1.57
N PRO A 402 -5.58 -6.86 2.33
CA PRO A 402 -5.45 -5.90 3.44
C PRO A 402 -4.96 -4.52 2.99
N ASN A 403 -5.72 -3.83 2.13
CA ASN A 403 -5.30 -2.54 1.54
C ASN A 403 -6.28 -1.38 1.72
N HIS A 404 -7.23 -1.50 2.65
CA HIS A 404 -8.26 -0.47 2.89
C HIS A 404 -7.70 0.80 3.54
N ARG A 405 -6.86 0.64 4.57
CA ARG A 405 -6.35 1.76 5.39
C ARG A 405 -5.14 2.46 4.78
N ILE A 406 -4.36 1.74 3.96
CA ILE A 406 -3.09 2.25 3.42
C ILE A 406 -3.27 3.51 2.58
N PHE A 407 -4.46 3.70 2.00
CA PHE A 407 -4.73 4.80 1.10
C PHE A 407 -4.71 6.17 1.79
N GLY A 408 -4.99 6.22 3.11
CA GLY A 408 -4.88 7.45 3.89
C GLY A 408 -3.45 8.02 3.88
N GLN A 409 -2.44 7.20 4.16
CA GLN A 409 -1.05 7.64 4.11
C GLN A 409 -0.55 7.83 2.66
N THR A 410 -0.97 6.95 1.73
CA THR A 410 -0.64 7.07 0.31
C THR A 410 -1.06 8.42 -0.28
N THR A 411 -2.28 8.89 0.00
CA THR A 411 -2.76 10.19 -0.51
C THR A 411 -2.06 11.38 0.13
N LYS A 412 -1.71 11.30 1.41
CA LYS A 412 -0.85 12.30 2.08
C LYS A 412 0.53 12.37 1.41
N TYR A 413 1.11 11.23 1.05
CA TYR A 413 2.36 11.19 0.29
C TYR A 413 2.21 11.83 -1.10
N TYR A 414 1.16 11.49 -1.84
CA TYR A 414 0.85 12.11 -3.13
C TYR A 414 0.70 13.63 -3.02
N LYS A 415 0.05 14.11 -1.96
CA LYS A 415 -0.03 15.54 -1.63
C LYS A 415 1.35 16.16 -1.34
N ARG A 416 2.22 15.50 -0.58
CA ARG A 416 3.59 16.00 -0.34
C ARG A 416 4.41 16.14 -1.63
N LEU A 417 4.14 15.29 -2.62
CA LEU A 417 4.81 15.32 -3.93
C LEU A 417 4.15 16.23 -4.97
N GLY A 418 3.04 16.90 -4.62
CA GLY A 418 2.31 17.75 -5.57
C GLY A 418 1.60 16.97 -6.69
N VAL A 419 1.28 15.69 -6.48
CA VAL A 419 0.53 14.88 -7.45
C VAL A 419 -0.83 15.54 -7.72
N ARG A 420 -1.07 15.91 -8.97
CA ARG A 420 -2.28 16.67 -9.37
C ARG A 420 -3.49 15.79 -9.67
N GLY A 421 -3.28 14.48 -9.85
CA GLY A 421 -4.34 13.55 -10.20
C GLY A 421 -3.93 12.10 -10.07
N VAL A 422 -4.89 11.23 -9.74
CA VAL A 422 -4.69 9.80 -9.53
C VAL A 422 -5.74 9.02 -10.33
N TYR A 423 -5.26 8.07 -11.13
CA TYR A 423 -6.09 7.06 -11.80
C TYR A 423 -5.84 5.71 -11.14
N THR A 424 -6.87 5.12 -10.53
CA THR A 424 -6.67 3.93 -9.66
C THR A 424 -7.30 2.69 -10.25
N GLN A 425 -6.51 1.66 -10.52
CA GLN A 425 -7.05 0.35 -10.87
C GLN A 425 -7.70 -0.33 -9.67
N LEU A 426 -8.95 -0.74 -9.87
CA LEU A 426 -9.83 -1.29 -8.86
C LEU A 426 -10.46 -2.59 -9.35
N GLN A 427 -11.20 -3.25 -8.46
CA GLN A 427 -11.92 -4.46 -8.81
C GLN A 427 -12.98 -4.15 -9.89
N PHE A 428 -13.05 -4.99 -10.92
CA PHE A 428 -14.04 -4.83 -12.00
C PHE A 428 -15.41 -5.42 -11.68
N ASN A 429 -15.56 -6.05 -10.51
CA ASN A 429 -16.83 -6.56 -10.03
C ASN A 429 -17.26 -5.87 -8.72
N THR A 430 -18.57 -5.78 -8.52
CA THR A 430 -19.21 -5.23 -7.31
C THR A 430 -19.26 -6.25 -6.16
N ALA A 431 -18.99 -7.52 -6.45
CA ALA A 431 -19.03 -8.67 -5.56
C ALA A 431 -17.61 -9.08 -5.11
N SER A 432 -16.81 -8.11 -4.70
CA SER A 432 -15.40 -8.24 -4.33
C SER A 432 -15.13 -7.88 -2.87
N ASP A 433 -13.90 -8.11 -2.38
CA ASP A 433 -13.46 -7.71 -1.05
C ASP A 433 -13.58 -6.19 -0.84
N MET A 434 -14.70 -5.81 -0.22
CA MET A 434 -15.09 -4.44 0.12
C MET A 434 -14.96 -3.44 -1.04
N GLY A 435 -15.21 -3.87 -2.28
CA GLY A 435 -15.01 -3.04 -3.48
C GLY A 435 -15.70 -1.68 -3.40
N ALA A 436 -16.96 -1.63 -2.95
CA ALA A 436 -17.71 -0.37 -2.79
C ALA A 436 -17.08 0.58 -1.75
N MET A 437 -16.57 0.04 -0.63
CA MET A 437 -15.86 0.82 0.39
C MET A 437 -14.56 1.38 -0.16
N LYS A 438 -13.78 0.58 -0.91
CA LYS A 438 -12.53 1.03 -1.54
C LYS A 438 -12.79 2.19 -2.51
N HIS A 439 -13.84 2.11 -3.33
CA HIS A 439 -14.25 3.21 -4.21
C HIS A 439 -14.64 4.46 -3.41
N TRP A 440 -15.44 4.31 -2.35
CA TRP A 440 -15.88 5.44 -1.54
C TRP A 440 -14.70 6.12 -0.82
N LEU A 441 -13.84 5.36 -0.14
CA LEU A 441 -12.66 5.86 0.57
C LEU A 441 -11.70 6.60 -0.39
N LEU A 442 -11.42 5.99 -1.54
CA LEU A 442 -10.60 6.58 -2.60
C LEU A 442 -11.13 7.98 -2.97
N SER A 443 -12.42 8.07 -3.24
CA SER A 443 -13.07 9.33 -3.67
C SER A 443 -12.94 10.43 -2.62
N LYS A 444 -13.15 10.10 -1.34
CA LYS A 444 -13.01 11.06 -0.24
C LYS A 444 -11.59 11.54 -0.06
N LEU A 445 -10.62 10.61 -0.10
CA LEU A 445 -9.21 10.92 0.12
C LEU A 445 -8.55 11.62 -1.08
N LEU A 446 -9.03 11.42 -2.31
CA LEU A 446 -8.59 12.20 -3.47
C LEU A 446 -9.17 13.63 -3.49
N TRP A 447 -10.34 13.83 -2.87
CA TRP A 447 -10.86 15.18 -2.63
C TRP A 447 -10.04 15.88 -1.54
N ASN A 448 -9.86 15.24 -0.39
CA ASN A 448 -9.05 15.76 0.71
C ASN A 448 -8.16 14.67 1.34
N PRO A 449 -6.84 14.68 1.04
CA PRO A 449 -5.87 13.75 1.59
C PRO A 449 -5.68 13.82 3.11
N ASP A 450 -6.14 14.89 3.77
CA ASP A 450 -5.95 15.07 5.21
C ASP A 450 -7.04 14.38 6.05
N TYR A 451 -8.10 13.84 5.42
CA TYR A 451 -9.13 13.10 6.15
C TYR A 451 -8.56 11.90 6.90
N ASP A 452 -9.12 11.64 8.09
CA ASP A 452 -8.81 10.44 8.87
C ASP A 452 -9.48 9.22 8.24
N VAL A 453 -8.67 8.27 7.78
CA VAL A 453 -9.15 7.08 7.09
C VAL A 453 -9.96 6.15 8.00
N ASP A 454 -9.66 6.08 9.29
CA ASP A 454 -10.41 5.26 10.24
C ASP A 454 -11.77 5.89 10.56
N GLU A 455 -11.86 7.21 10.67
CA GLU A 455 -13.15 7.92 10.78
C GLU A 455 -14.01 7.74 9.52
N LEU A 456 -13.39 7.78 8.34
CA LEU A 456 -14.06 7.48 7.08
C LEU A 456 -14.57 6.04 7.03
N ILE A 457 -13.75 5.05 7.41
CA ILE A 457 -14.16 3.63 7.49
C ILE A 457 -15.33 3.46 8.47
N GLU A 458 -15.29 4.12 9.62
CA GLU A 458 -16.37 4.08 10.61
C GLU A 458 -17.68 4.69 10.08
N THR A 459 -17.58 5.83 9.39
CA THR A 459 -18.71 6.52 8.75
C THR A 459 -19.36 5.65 7.69
N TYR A 460 -18.57 5.14 6.75
CA TYR A 460 -19.04 4.23 5.70
C TYR A 460 -19.65 2.97 6.31
N GLY A 461 -18.95 2.35 7.26
CA GLY A 461 -19.36 1.09 7.88
C GLY A 461 -20.72 1.17 8.54
N ARG A 462 -20.97 2.25 9.29
CA ARG A 462 -22.27 2.51 9.93
C ARG A 462 -23.37 2.76 8.92
N ALA A 463 -23.11 3.52 7.85
CA ALA A 463 -24.08 3.77 6.79
C ALA A 463 -24.43 2.49 5.99
N ALA A 464 -23.40 1.72 5.62
CA ALA A 464 -23.50 0.54 4.79
C ALA A 464 -24.12 -0.66 5.51
N TYR A 465 -23.83 -0.84 6.81
CA TYR A 465 -24.18 -2.07 7.53
C TYR A 465 -25.00 -1.83 8.81
N GLY A 466 -25.18 -0.58 9.25
CA GLY A 466 -25.96 -0.25 10.44
C GLY A 466 -25.52 -1.05 11.67
N ARG A 467 -26.47 -1.77 12.30
CA ARG A 467 -26.19 -2.63 13.46
C ARG A 467 -25.18 -3.75 13.19
N ALA A 468 -25.05 -4.19 11.94
CA ALA A 468 -24.14 -5.25 11.55
C ALA A 468 -22.69 -4.75 11.34
N TRP A 469 -22.45 -3.43 11.40
CA TRP A 469 -21.13 -2.85 11.24
C TRP A 469 -20.08 -3.49 12.15
N ARG A 470 -20.43 -3.77 13.41
CA ARG A 470 -19.52 -4.43 14.38
C ARG A 470 -18.88 -5.72 13.84
N TRP A 471 -19.59 -6.48 13.01
CA TRP A 471 -19.12 -7.74 12.45
C TRP A 471 -18.20 -7.51 11.25
N VAL A 472 -18.56 -6.58 10.37
CA VAL A 472 -17.69 -6.21 9.24
C VAL A 472 -16.42 -5.54 9.76
N LYS A 473 -16.52 -4.76 10.84
CA LYS A 473 -15.37 -4.18 11.54
C LYS A 473 -14.46 -5.28 12.12
N GLU A 474 -15.03 -6.33 12.74
CA GLU A 474 -14.24 -7.48 13.20
C GLU A 474 -13.46 -8.12 12.04
N TYR A 475 -14.07 -8.28 10.87
CA TYR A 475 -13.39 -8.76 9.66
C TYR A 475 -12.21 -7.85 9.26
N LEU A 476 -12.43 -6.54 9.17
CA LEU A 476 -11.38 -5.56 8.81
C LEU A 476 -10.26 -5.49 9.84
N ASP A 477 -10.57 -5.63 11.13
CA ASP A 477 -9.58 -5.63 12.21
C ASP A 477 -8.73 -6.91 12.18
N LEU A 478 -9.32 -8.08 11.89
CA LEU A 478 -8.58 -9.34 11.67
C LEU A 478 -7.66 -9.26 10.45
N LEU A 479 -8.13 -8.64 9.38
CA LEU A 479 -7.38 -8.50 8.13
C LEU A 479 -6.19 -7.54 8.30
N GLU A 480 -6.39 -6.42 9.02
CA GLU A 480 -5.32 -5.51 9.40
C GLU A 480 -4.30 -6.15 10.35
N HIS A 481 -4.77 -6.94 11.31
CA HIS A 481 -3.88 -7.66 12.21
C HIS A 481 -3.02 -8.69 11.47
N ALA A 482 -3.60 -9.41 10.51
CA ALA A 482 -2.85 -10.31 9.64
C ALA A 482 -1.75 -9.57 8.85
N ARG A 483 -2.05 -8.37 8.35
CA ARG A 483 -1.09 -7.46 7.69
C ARG A 483 0.11 -7.15 8.57
N LEU A 484 -0.13 -6.86 9.84
CA LEU A 484 0.86 -6.42 10.83
C LEU A 484 1.51 -7.56 11.63
N ARG A 485 1.10 -8.82 11.42
CA ARG A 485 1.57 -9.97 12.20
C ARG A 485 3.04 -10.31 11.96
N ASN A 486 3.49 -10.19 10.71
CA ASN A 486 4.88 -10.42 10.34
C ASN A 486 5.31 -9.36 9.32
N ARG A 487 6.38 -8.64 9.61
CA ARG A 487 7.05 -7.77 8.65
C ARG A 487 7.56 -8.59 7.48
N TRP A 488 7.76 -7.93 6.34
CA TRP A 488 8.26 -8.55 5.11
C TRP A 488 7.29 -9.55 4.46
N THR A 489 6.02 -9.59 4.87
CA THR A 489 4.98 -10.30 4.12
C THR A 489 4.68 -9.50 2.85
N TRP A 490 4.68 -10.16 1.69
CA TRP A 490 4.48 -9.49 0.41
C TRP A 490 3.02 -9.59 -0.06
N TYR A 491 2.40 -8.45 -0.35
CA TYR A 491 1.07 -8.38 -0.95
C TYR A 491 1.19 -7.80 -2.37
N GLY A 492 1.49 -8.66 -3.34
CA GLY A 492 1.57 -8.24 -4.74
C GLY A 492 0.19 -7.90 -5.35
N CYS A 493 0.19 -7.35 -6.55
CA CYS A 493 -1.02 -7.17 -7.36
C CYS A 493 -1.66 -8.50 -7.85
N TYR A 494 -0.94 -9.62 -7.74
CA TYR A 494 -1.37 -10.94 -8.21
C TYR A 494 -1.09 -12.01 -7.16
N VAL A 495 -1.83 -11.95 -6.06
CA VAL A 495 -1.77 -12.91 -4.97
C VAL A 495 -2.76 -14.04 -5.23
N ASN A 496 -2.26 -15.29 -5.21
CA ASN A 496 -3.07 -16.44 -5.57
C ASN A 496 -3.86 -17.05 -4.40
N ASP A 497 -3.37 -16.91 -3.16
CA ASP A 497 -4.05 -17.40 -1.95
C ASP A 497 -3.66 -16.61 -0.69
N THR A 498 -4.35 -16.91 0.42
CA THR A 498 -4.21 -16.20 1.69
C THR A 498 -3.27 -16.87 2.69
N SER A 499 -2.66 -18.02 2.36
CA SER A 499 -1.95 -18.89 3.32
C SER A 499 -0.69 -18.29 3.94
N HIS A 500 -0.12 -17.26 3.32
CA HIS A 500 1.09 -16.59 3.78
C HIS A 500 0.83 -15.44 4.77
N TYR A 501 -0.43 -14.99 4.93
CA TYR A 501 -0.79 -13.93 5.89
C TYR A 501 -1.98 -14.28 6.79
N LEU A 502 -2.93 -15.11 6.34
CA LEU A 502 -4.03 -15.59 7.17
C LEU A 502 -3.69 -16.95 7.79
N THR A 503 -3.97 -17.10 9.07
CA THR A 503 -4.05 -18.41 9.71
C THR A 503 -5.40 -19.07 9.42
N PRO A 504 -5.52 -20.40 9.57
CA PRO A 504 -6.83 -21.07 9.51
C PRO A 504 -7.85 -20.49 10.51
N ASP A 505 -7.42 -20.06 11.69
CA ASP A 505 -8.27 -19.38 12.68
C ASP A 505 -8.78 -18.04 12.17
N ASP A 506 -7.93 -17.26 11.50
CA ASP A 506 -8.35 -15.99 10.89
C ASP A 506 -9.43 -16.26 9.84
N CYS A 507 -9.24 -17.23 8.95
CA CYS A 507 -10.23 -17.60 7.92
C CYS A 507 -11.59 -17.95 8.54
N VAL A 508 -11.61 -18.76 9.60
CA VAL A 508 -12.84 -19.14 10.30
C VAL A 508 -13.50 -17.96 11.03
N LYS A 509 -12.71 -17.12 11.71
CA LYS A 509 -13.23 -15.93 12.41
C LYS A 509 -13.81 -14.92 11.43
N MET A 510 -13.12 -14.67 10.31
CA MET A 510 -13.58 -13.80 9.22
C MET A 510 -14.87 -14.33 8.58
N TYR A 511 -14.95 -15.63 8.26
CA TYR A 511 -16.16 -16.27 7.77
C TYR A 511 -17.33 -16.08 8.75
N ARG A 512 -17.12 -16.39 10.04
CA ARG A 512 -18.14 -16.18 11.08
C ARG A 512 -18.61 -14.74 11.15
N ALA A 513 -17.69 -13.78 11.15
CA ALA A 513 -18.01 -12.36 11.26
C ALA A 513 -18.91 -11.92 10.09
N LEU A 514 -18.52 -12.21 8.85
CA LEU A 514 -19.29 -11.80 7.68
C LEU A 514 -20.63 -12.55 7.53
N GLU A 515 -20.69 -13.82 7.94
CA GLU A 515 -21.94 -14.57 8.05
C GLU A 515 -22.90 -13.97 9.09
N ASN A 516 -22.37 -13.52 10.22
CA ASN A 516 -23.17 -12.82 11.23
C ASN A 516 -23.67 -11.48 10.71
N ALA A 517 -22.87 -10.74 9.95
CA ALA A 517 -23.30 -9.49 9.31
C ALA A 517 -24.52 -9.71 8.39
N TYR A 518 -24.45 -10.75 7.55
CA TYR A 518 -25.55 -11.13 6.68
C TYR A 518 -26.78 -11.59 7.47
N LYS A 519 -26.62 -12.47 8.47
CA LYS A 519 -27.71 -12.96 9.32
C LYS A 519 -28.40 -11.85 10.11
N ASP A 520 -27.64 -10.85 10.56
CA ASP A 520 -28.19 -9.69 11.27
C ASP A 520 -29.07 -8.82 10.37
N LEU A 521 -28.83 -8.81 9.04
CA LEU A 521 -29.52 -7.92 8.09
C LEU A 521 -30.53 -8.63 7.16
N ARG A 522 -30.52 -9.96 7.06
CA ARG A 522 -31.39 -10.71 6.12
C ARG A 522 -32.89 -10.62 6.42
N HIS A 523 -33.25 -10.09 7.59
CA HIS A 523 -34.64 -9.95 8.02
C HIS A 523 -35.19 -8.57 7.61
N ASP A 524 -36.50 -8.50 7.32
CA ASP A 524 -37.27 -7.25 7.18
C ASP A 524 -37.08 -6.40 5.90
N GLY A 525 -36.53 -6.96 4.82
CA GLY A 525 -36.38 -6.20 3.56
C GLY A 525 -35.37 -5.06 3.63
N ASP A 526 -34.42 -5.13 4.57
CA ASP A 526 -33.35 -4.14 4.71
C ASP A 526 -32.47 -4.14 3.44
N PRO A 527 -32.41 -3.03 2.68
CA PRO A 527 -31.61 -2.96 1.45
C PRO A 527 -30.12 -3.21 1.67
N ARG A 528 -29.61 -2.99 2.91
CA ARG A 528 -28.21 -3.26 3.29
C ARG A 528 -27.86 -4.73 3.28
N CYS A 529 -28.85 -5.63 3.28
CA CYS A 529 -28.63 -7.07 3.19
C CYS A 529 -27.82 -7.44 1.94
N LYS A 530 -28.02 -6.75 0.81
CA LYS A 530 -27.26 -6.97 -0.42
C LYS A 530 -25.77 -6.67 -0.24
N LEU A 531 -25.44 -5.60 0.48
CA LEU A 531 -24.05 -5.24 0.79
C LEU A 531 -23.40 -6.31 1.67
N ALA A 532 -24.10 -6.79 2.71
CA ALA A 532 -23.60 -7.88 3.54
C ALA A 532 -23.46 -9.20 2.77
N GLN A 533 -24.34 -9.47 1.81
CA GLN A 533 -24.25 -10.63 0.92
C GLN A 533 -23.06 -10.56 -0.05
N ARG A 534 -22.67 -9.38 -0.52
CA ARG A 534 -21.41 -9.17 -1.27
C ARG A 534 -20.21 -9.38 -0.36
N ALA A 535 -20.22 -8.73 0.80
CA ALA A 535 -19.13 -8.79 1.78
C ALA A 535 -18.77 -10.21 2.22
N ARG A 536 -19.77 -11.09 2.44
CA ARG A 536 -19.53 -12.47 2.88
C ARG A 536 -18.79 -13.36 1.88
N LEU A 537 -18.74 -12.99 0.60
CA LEU A 537 -17.97 -13.74 -0.41
C LEU A 537 -16.51 -13.87 0.00
N SER A 538 -15.89 -12.85 0.58
CA SER A 538 -14.49 -12.91 1.00
C SER A 538 -14.24 -13.87 2.15
N GLY A 539 -15.17 -13.95 3.11
CA GLY A 539 -15.13 -14.96 4.17
C GLY A 539 -15.31 -16.39 3.63
N MET A 540 -16.25 -16.57 2.69
CA MET A 540 -16.46 -17.85 2.02
C MET A 540 -15.25 -18.25 1.17
N ALA A 541 -14.66 -17.32 0.43
CA ALA A 541 -13.49 -17.55 -0.42
C ALA A 541 -12.29 -18.01 0.40
N ALA A 542 -12.01 -17.31 1.51
CA ALA A 542 -10.92 -17.68 2.42
C ALA A 542 -11.06 -19.10 2.98
N VAL A 543 -12.28 -19.53 3.31
CA VAL A 543 -12.55 -20.89 3.79
C VAL A 543 -12.56 -21.90 2.64
N LEU A 544 -13.19 -21.63 1.49
CA LEU A 544 -13.29 -22.56 0.37
C LEU A 544 -11.91 -22.96 -0.17
N LEU A 545 -11.01 -22.00 -0.33
CA LEU A 545 -9.64 -22.24 -0.80
C LEU A 545 -8.76 -22.91 0.25
N ARG A 546 -9.24 -23.11 1.48
CA ARG A 546 -8.48 -23.69 2.60
C ARG A 546 -9.34 -24.57 3.51
N TYR A 547 -10.35 -25.22 2.93
CA TYR A 547 -11.45 -25.81 3.69
C TYR A 547 -10.95 -26.86 4.69
N ASN A 548 -10.04 -27.73 4.27
CA ASN A 548 -9.52 -28.81 5.11
C ASN A 548 -8.68 -28.30 6.28
N GLU A 549 -7.94 -27.19 6.10
CA GLU A 549 -7.22 -26.51 7.18
C GLU A 549 -8.18 -25.86 8.19
N CYS A 550 -9.38 -25.45 7.75
CA CYS A 550 -10.36 -24.75 8.57
C CYS A 550 -11.24 -25.67 9.44
N VAL A 551 -11.28 -26.99 9.17
CA VAL A 551 -12.18 -27.92 9.88
C VAL A 551 -11.89 -28.01 11.38
N GLU A 552 -10.62 -28.18 11.78
CA GLU A 552 -10.26 -28.24 13.20
C GLU A 552 -10.42 -26.88 13.89
N PRO A 553 -9.92 -25.75 13.33
CA PRO A 553 -10.16 -24.42 13.88
C PRO A 553 -11.65 -24.11 14.06
N ALA A 554 -12.49 -24.47 13.09
CA ALA A 554 -13.94 -24.29 13.20
C ALA A 554 -14.55 -25.10 14.34
N ARG A 555 -14.12 -26.35 14.54
CA ARG A 555 -14.53 -27.15 15.70
C ARG A 555 -14.09 -26.49 17.01
N ARG A 556 -12.83 -26.05 17.11
CA ARG A 556 -12.28 -25.37 18.31
C ARG A 556 -13.00 -24.06 18.62
N LEU A 557 -13.28 -23.26 17.59
CA LEU A 557 -13.97 -21.96 17.68
C LEU A 557 -15.49 -22.08 17.75
N ARG A 558 -16.05 -23.31 17.72
CA ARG A 558 -17.49 -23.60 17.73
C ARG A 558 -18.25 -22.92 16.58
N VAL A 559 -17.65 -22.90 15.40
CA VAL A 559 -18.25 -22.39 14.16
C VAL A 559 -18.68 -23.59 13.31
N ALA A 560 -19.95 -23.62 12.91
CA ALA A 560 -20.46 -24.66 12.01
C ALA A 560 -20.12 -24.29 10.56
N LEU A 561 -19.21 -25.05 9.94
CA LEU A 561 -18.95 -24.93 8.50
C LEU A 561 -19.93 -25.83 7.73
N PRO A 562 -20.65 -25.31 6.72
CA PRO A 562 -21.41 -26.15 5.80
C PRO A 562 -20.46 -27.01 4.97
N PRO A 563 -20.90 -28.20 4.50
CA PRO A 563 -20.12 -29.01 3.57
C PRO A 563 -19.54 -28.19 2.42
N ALA A 564 -18.27 -28.39 2.07
CA ALA A 564 -17.57 -27.57 1.08
C ALA A 564 -18.33 -27.46 -0.25
N ARG A 565 -18.98 -28.54 -0.69
CA ARG A 565 -19.81 -28.54 -1.91
C ARG A 565 -21.03 -27.63 -1.81
N GLN A 566 -21.68 -27.61 -0.65
CA GLN A 566 -22.80 -26.71 -0.39
C GLN A 566 -22.33 -25.26 -0.37
N MET A 567 -21.22 -24.97 0.32
CA MET A 567 -20.61 -23.64 0.37
C MET A 567 -20.24 -23.14 -1.04
N TRP A 568 -19.67 -24.01 -1.88
CA TRP A 568 -19.35 -23.68 -3.28
C TRP A 568 -20.60 -23.33 -4.10
N ASN A 569 -21.66 -24.13 -3.98
CA ASN A 569 -22.91 -23.86 -4.69
C ASN A 569 -23.52 -22.53 -4.26
N GLU A 570 -23.47 -22.20 -2.96
CA GLU A 570 -23.93 -20.92 -2.45
C GLU A 570 -23.07 -19.76 -2.94
N PHE A 571 -21.74 -19.90 -2.91
CA PHE A 571 -20.79 -18.89 -3.40
C PHE A 571 -21.07 -18.55 -4.87
N LYS A 572 -21.19 -19.58 -5.72
CA LYS A 572 -21.57 -19.43 -7.13
C LYS A 572 -22.91 -18.74 -7.30
N ALA A 573 -23.91 -19.08 -6.49
CA ALA A 573 -25.24 -18.50 -6.60
C ALA A 573 -25.22 -16.99 -6.30
N ILE A 574 -24.43 -16.56 -5.31
CA ILE A 574 -24.25 -15.13 -5.00
C ILE A 574 -23.52 -14.42 -6.14
N LEU A 575 -22.41 -15.00 -6.63
CA LEU A 575 -21.65 -14.44 -7.76
C LEU A 575 -22.47 -14.39 -9.05
N GLY A 576 -23.36 -15.36 -9.28
CA GLY A 576 -24.22 -15.44 -10.45
C GLY A 576 -25.49 -14.58 -10.37
N ASP A 577 -25.74 -13.90 -9.25
CA ASP A 577 -26.94 -13.09 -9.06
C ASP A 577 -26.93 -11.87 -9.98
N SER A 578 -27.97 -11.70 -10.80
CA SER A 578 -28.09 -10.59 -11.75
C SER A 578 -28.12 -9.21 -11.08
N SER A 579 -28.50 -9.14 -9.80
CA SER A 579 -28.48 -7.91 -9.01
C SER A 579 -27.08 -7.42 -8.64
N GLN A 580 -26.04 -8.19 -8.95
CA GLN A 580 -24.66 -7.68 -8.95
C GLN A 580 -24.36 -6.75 -10.15
N MET A 581 -25.34 -6.52 -11.05
CA MET A 581 -25.30 -5.64 -12.23
C MET A 581 -24.12 -5.99 -13.14
N PHE A 582 -24.27 -7.12 -13.81
CA PHE A 582 -23.18 -7.87 -14.45
C PHE A 582 -22.89 -7.46 -15.89
N GLY A 583 -21.67 -6.95 -16.13
CA GLY A 583 -21.08 -6.87 -17.46
C GLY A 583 -20.19 -8.06 -17.84
N ASN A 584 -19.31 -8.56 -16.94
CA ASN A 584 -18.24 -9.49 -17.36
C ASN A 584 -17.78 -10.61 -16.38
N GLN A 585 -18.39 -10.84 -15.21
CA GLN A 585 -17.97 -11.88 -14.22
C GLN A 585 -16.46 -11.98 -13.98
N MET A 586 -15.77 -10.84 -14.10
CA MET A 586 -14.33 -10.77 -13.85
C MET A 586 -14.11 -10.81 -12.35
N THR A 587 -13.96 -12.02 -11.82
CA THR A 587 -13.39 -12.30 -10.50
C THR A 587 -11.88 -12.03 -10.47
N CYS A 588 -11.29 -11.76 -11.63
CA CYS A 588 -9.86 -11.54 -11.85
C CYS A 588 -9.63 -11.00 -13.27
N GLU A 589 -8.44 -10.47 -13.55
CA GLU A 589 -7.99 -10.13 -14.92
C GLU A 589 -7.49 -11.34 -15.72
N GLY A 590 -7.32 -12.50 -15.04
CA GLY A 590 -6.80 -13.73 -15.63
C GLY A 590 -7.66 -14.96 -15.33
N SER A 591 -7.02 -16.07 -14.97
CA SER A 591 -7.67 -17.32 -14.56
C SER A 591 -7.56 -17.52 -13.05
N GLY A 592 -8.55 -17.00 -12.32
CA GLY A 592 -8.73 -17.23 -10.88
C GLY A 592 -9.30 -18.62 -10.57
N PRO A 593 -9.46 -18.98 -9.28
CA PRO A 593 -9.82 -20.35 -8.88
C PRO A 593 -11.30 -20.71 -9.06
N TRP A 594 -12.16 -19.76 -9.43
CA TRP A 594 -13.62 -19.88 -9.33
C TRP A 594 -14.33 -20.59 -10.50
N SER A 595 -13.65 -21.49 -11.19
CA SER A 595 -14.30 -22.35 -12.19
C SER A 595 -14.79 -23.66 -11.57
N ASP A 596 -15.89 -24.24 -12.07
CA ASP A 596 -16.36 -25.55 -11.61
C ASP A 596 -15.28 -26.63 -11.77
N ARG A 597 -14.49 -26.58 -12.84
CA ARG A 597 -13.37 -27.50 -13.06
C ARG A 597 -12.33 -27.37 -11.94
N THR A 598 -11.90 -26.15 -11.64
CA THR A 598 -10.88 -25.89 -10.62
C THR A 598 -11.39 -26.26 -9.23
N MET A 599 -12.60 -25.83 -8.87
CA MET A 599 -13.21 -26.13 -7.57
C MET A 599 -13.46 -27.63 -7.39
N ASN A 600 -13.91 -28.35 -8.42
CA ASN A 600 -14.03 -29.81 -8.37
C ASN A 600 -12.67 -30.48 -8.11
N ASN A 601 -11.61 -30.00 -8.76
CA ASN A 601 -10.26 -30.53 -8.58
C ASN A 601 -9.77 -30.34 -7.13
N ILE A 602 -9.84 -29.13 -6.59
CA ILE A 602 -9.31 -28.84 -5.24
C ILE A 602 -10.16 -29.43 -4.11
N LEU A 603 -11.46 -29.67 -4.33
CA LEU A 603 -12.33 -30.28 -3.32
C LEU A 603 -12.26 -31.82 -3.35
N THR A 604 -11.99 -32.43 -4.50
CA THR A 604 -11.93 -33.90 -4.65
C THR A 604 -10.54 -34.44 -4.33
N ASN A 605 -9.48 -33.73 -4.76
CA ASN A 605 -8.10 -34.20 -4.66
C ASN A 605 -7.35 -33.63 -3.43
N ALA A 606 -8.04 -32.89 -2.56
CA ALA A 606 -7.41 -32.39 -1.35
C ALA A 606 -7.05 -33.52 -0.38
N PRO A 607 -5.92 -33.41 0.34
CA PRO A 607 -5.51 -34.41 1.31
C PRO A 607 -6.55 -34.55 2.43
N ALA A 608 -6.83 -35.80 2.84
CA ALA A 608 -7.88 -36.14 3.80
C ALA A 608 -7.61 -35.66 5.24
N ILE A 609 -6.34 -35.38 5.56
CA ILE A 609 -5.89 -34.79 6.82
C ILE A 609 -5.38 -33.39 6.48
N SER A 610 -5.73 -32.38 7.28
CA SER A 610 -5.04 -31.08 7.28
C SER A 610 -3.55 -31.35 7.09
N ALA A 611 -2.93 -30.83 6.03
CA ALA A 611 -1.50 -31.05 5.81
C ALA A 611 -0.78 -30.79 7.14
N ASP A 612 -0.10 -31.82 7.66
CA ASP A 612 0.61 -31.71 8.92
C ASP A 612 1.81 -30.82 8.65
N PHE A 613 1.66 -29.52 8.89
CA PHE A 613 2.74 -28.53 8.74
C PHE A 613 3.72 -28.57 9.91
N THR A 614 3.72 -29.65 10.70
CA THR A 614 4.76 -29.95 11.68
C THR A 614 6.09 -30.14 10.97
N CYS A 615 7.10 -29.40 11.42
CA CYS A 615 8.45 -29.53 10.89
C CYS A 615 9.00 -30.94 11.14
N LYS A 616 9.51 -31.60 10.10
CA LYS A 616 10.21 -32.89 10.19
C LYS A 616 11.66 -32.77 10.70
N ALA A 617 12.12 -31.56 10.96
CA ALA A 617 13.42 -31.25 11.54
C ALA A 617 13.29 -30.13 12.59
N ALA A 618 14.26 -30.04 13.50
CA ALA A 618 14.37 -28.89 14.41
C ALA A 618 15.09 -27.71 13.73
N VAL A 619 16.10 -28.02 12.91
CA VAL A 619 16.89 -27.06 12.15
C VAL A 619 17.21 -27.65 10.79
N VAL A 620 17.02 -26.90 9.72
CA VAL A 620 17.55 -27.21 8.39
C VAL A 620 18.56 -26.14 8.03
N ARG A 621 19.83 -26.51 7.86
CA ARG A 621 20.88 -25.59 7.43
C ARG A 621 21.30 -25.88 5.99
N ALA A 622 21.07 -24.91 5.11
CA ALA A 622 21.55 -24.87 3.74
C ALA A 622 22.81 -24.00 3.69
N ASP A 623 23.97 -24.61 3.92
CA ASP A 623 25.28 -23.98 3.72
C ASP A 623 25.58 -23.72 2.23
N ALA A 624 26.66 -22.99 1.96
CA ALA A 624 27.13 -22.64 0.62
C ALA A 624 27.23 -23.83 -0.37
N SER A 625 27.40 -25.07 0.10
CA SER A 625 27.44 -26.24 -0.78
C SER A 625 26.06 -26.55 -1.38
N LYS A 626 24.99 -26.30 -0.63
CA LYS A 626 23.58 -26.57 -0.97
C LYS A 626 22.87 -25.39 -1.64
N LEU A 627 23.45 -24.19 -1.58
CA LEU A 627 22.91 -23.02 -2.26
C LEU A 627 23.15 -23.12 -3.78
N THR A 628 22.14 -22.70 -4.54
CA THR A 628 22.18 -22.62 -6.01
C THR A 628 21.82 -21.20 -6.43
N GLY A 629 22.09 -20.81 -7.67
CA GLY A 629 21.88 -19.42 -8.07
C GLY A 629 21.91 -19.15 -9.56
N GLY A 630 21.76 -17.87 -9.89
CA GLY A 630 21.88 -17.34 -11.25
C GLY A 630 23.32 -17.35 -11.78
N SER A 631 23.49 -16.92 -13.04
CA SER A 631 24.79 -16.97 -13.75
C SER A 631 25.93 -16.15 -13.11
N LYS A 632 25.63 -15.19 -12.24
CA LYS A 632 26.61 -14.39 -11.47
C LYS A 632 26.93 -14.96 -10.08
N MET A 633 26.29 -16.05 -9.68
CA MET A 633 26.64 -16.72 -8.43
C MET A 633 27.97 -17.47 -8.57
N THR A 634 28.88 -17.25 -7.63
CA THR A 634 30.11 -18.03 -7.47
C THR A 634 30.21 -18.58 -6.05
N LYS A 635 31.01 -19.63 -5.85
CA LYS A 635 31.37 -20.15 -4.51
C LYS A 635 32.75 -19.63 -4.13
N GLN A 636 32.89 -19.18 -2.90
CA GLN A 636 34.08 -18.52 -2.37
C GLN A 636 34.41 -19.05 -0.98
N ARG A 637 35.58 -18.69 -0.47
CA ARG A 637 36.04 -19.07 0.87
C ARG A 637 36.86 -17.96 1.50
N ASP A 638 36.52 -17.56 2.71
CA ASP A 638 37.30 -16.61 3.51
C ASP A 638 38.59 -17.25 4.04
N LYS A 639 39.53 -16.41 4.50
CA LYS A 639 40.82 -16.87 5.04
C LYS A 639 40.70 -17.79 6.27
N ASP A 640 39.62 -17.64 7.04
CA ASP A 640 39.31 -18.47 8.21
C ASP A 640 38.66 -19.82 7.83
N GLY A 641 38.45 -20.07 6.53
CA GLY A 641 37.84 -21.28 6.01
C GLY A 641 36.34 -21.20 5.80
N THR A 642 35.67 -20.09 6.16
CA THR A 642 34.23 -19.90 5.95
C THR A 642 33.88 -19.95 4.47
N GLU A 643 33.07 -20.92 4.07
CA GLU A 643 32.55 -21.02 2.71
C GLU A 643 31.28 -20.19 2.54
N TYR A 644 31.14 -19.53 1.39
CA TYR A 644 29.99 -18.70 1.07
C TYR A 644 29.71 -18.68 -0.43
N CYS A 645 28.49 -18.30 -0.81
CA CYS A 645 28.13 -17.95 -2.18
C CYS A 645 28.21 -16.42 -2.35
N GLN A 646 28.70 -15.96 -3.49
CA GLN A 646 28.86 -14.54 -3.80
C GLN A 646 28.16 -14.19 -5.11
N ILE A 647 27.45 -13.06 -5.12
CA ILE A 647 27.06 -12.31 -6.30
C ILE A 647 27.98 -11.09 -6.41
N LYS A 648 28.54 -10.87 -7.60
CA LYS A 648 29.24 -9.64 -7.96
C LYS A 648 28.69 -9.10 -9.26
N VAL A 649 28.15 -7.88 -9.21
CA VAL A 649 27.66 -7.14 -10.37
C VAL A 649 28.60 -5.95 -10.57
N ASN A 650 28.95 -5.62 -11.81
CA ASN A 650 29.83 -4.48 -12.06
C ASN A 650 29.08 -3.17 -11.76
N ALA A 651 29.77 -2.23 -11.11
CA ALA A 651 29.18 -0.92 -10.78
C ALA A 651 29.01 -0.02 -12.02
N ALA A 652 29.79 -0.24 -13.07
CA ALA A 652 29.72 0.51 -14.33
C ALA A 652 29.35 -0.43 -15.48
N GLY A 653 28.39 -0.01 -16.31
CA GLY A 653 28.02 -0.67 -17.56
C GLY A 653 27.04 -1.86 -17.46
N GLU A 654 26.54 -2.21 -16.27
CA GLU A 654 25.51 -3.26 -16.14
C GLU A 654 24.11 -2.65 -16.33
N PRO A 655 23.27 -3.21 -17.23
CA PRO A 655 21.91 -2.73 -17.47
C PRO A 655 20.98 -2.82 -16.26
N GLU A 656 20.07 -1.86 -16.13
CA GLU A 656 19.04 -1.86 -15.07
C GLU A 656 18.08 -3.07 -15.14
N ASN A 657 17.86 -3.65 -16.32
CA ASN A 657 16.99 -4.83 -16.48
C ASN A 657 17.60 -6.14 -15.91
N THR A 658 18.84 -6.09 -15.41
CA THR A 658 19.47 -7.22 -14.73
C THR A 658 19.17 -7.27 -13.23
N TRP A 659 18.62 -6.20 -12.66
CA TRP A 659 18.20 -6.16 -11.26
C TRP A 659 16.96 -7.04 -11.04
N MET A 660 16.90 -7.75 -9.90
CA MET A 660 15.82 -8.68 -9.56
C MET A 660 15.57 -9.78 -10.61
N ASN A 661 16.62 -10.22 -11.30
CA ASN A 661 16.57 -11.31 -12.28
C ASN A 661 17.14 -12.61 -11.66
N PRO A 662 16.28 -13.62 -11.36
CA PRO A 662 16.73 -14.88 -10.77
C PRO A 662 17.74 -15.66 -11.61
N GLY A 663 17.69 -15.53 -12.94
CA GLY A 663 18.64 -16.21 -13.84
C GLY A 663 20.02 -15.53 -13.89
N PHE A 664 20.13 -14.30 -13.39
CA PHE A 664 21.33 -13.49 -13.46
C PHE A 664 22.03 -13.39 -12.10
N ALA A 665 21.43 -12.69 -11.14
CA ALA A 665 22.07 -12.32 -9.87
C ALA A 665 21.23 -12.78 -8.67
N GLU A 666 21.25 -14.09 -8.42
CA GLU A 666 20.50 -14.72 -7.33
C GLU A 666 21.32 -15.80 -6.63
N ILE A 667 21.12 -15.94 -5.32
CA ILE A 667 21.57 -17.06 -4.49
C ILE A 667 20.36 -17.55 -3.72
N GLY A 668 20.12 -18.86 -3.66
CA GLY A 668 18.96 -19.38 -2.96
C GLY A 668 18.96 -20.86 -2.67
N TYR A 669 17.94 -21.25 -1.90
CA TYR A 669 17.65 -22.61 -1.49
C TYR A 669 16.23 -22.98 -1.93
N THR A 670 16.07 -24.19 -2.48
CA THR A 670 14.76 -24.71 -2.89
C THR A 670 14.32 -25.75 -1.85
N ALA A 671 13.20 -25.48 -1.18
CA ALA A 671 12.62 -26.37 -0.18
C ALA A 671 12.27 -27.73 -0.78
N THR A 672 12.69 -28.80 -0.11
CA THR A 672 12.38 -30.18 -0.43
C THR A 672 11.05 -30.62 0.21
N ALA A 673 10.60 -31.85 -0.08
CA ALA A 673 9.43 -32.43 0.58
C ALA A 673 9.59 -32.60 2.11
N ASP A 674 10.83 -32.62 2.62
CA ASP A 674 11.10 -32.68 4.06
C ASP A 674 11.15 -31.31 4.74
N ASP A 675 11.23 -30.25 3.94
CA ASP A 675 11.20 -28.87 4.41
C ASP A 675 9.77 -28.29 4.48
N VAL A 676 8.74 -29.06 4.08
CA VAL A 676 7.35 -28.62 4.19
C VAL A 676 6.99 -28.39 5.66
N GLY A 677 6.51 -27.18 5.98
CA GLY A 677 6.13 -26.82 7.35
C GLY A 677 6.17 -25.31 7.62
N ASP A 678 5.84 -24.93 8.85
CA ASP A 678 6.01 -23.57 9.34
C ASP A 678 7.41 -23.38 9.93
N TRP A 679 8.19 -22.44 9.40
CA TRP A 679 9.58 -22.21 9.79
C TRP A 679 9.84 -20.75 10.12
N TYR A 680 10.75 -20.48 11.06
CA TYR A 680 11.47 -19.21 11.04
C TYR A 680 12.59 -19.29 10.01
N VAL A 681 12.61 -18.35 9.07
CA VAL A 681 13.59 -18.33 7.98
C VAL A 681 14.64 -17.28 8.26
N PHE A 682 15.91 -17.70 8.25
CA PHE A 682 17.08 -16.87 8.45
C PHE A 682 18.05 -16.98 7.28
N ALA A 683 18.81 -15.92 7.02
CA ALA A 683 19.96 -15.95 6.13
C ALA A 683 21.12 -15.16 6.74
N THR A 684 22.33 -15.69 6.63
CA THR A 684 23.55 -14.99 7.08
C THR A 684 24.26 -14.40 5.88
N ILE A 685 24.34 -13.06 5.85
CA ILE A 685 24.74 -12.27 4.68
C ILE A 685 25.75 -11.19 5.04
N ARG A 686 26.51 -10.71 4.06
CA ARG A 686 27.26 -9.44 4.13
C ARG A 686 27.25 -8.77 2.77
N THR A 687 27.31 -7.43 2.74
CA THR A 687 27.20 -6.65 1.51
C THR A 687 28.24 -5.56 1.44
N GLY A 688 28.93 -5.42 0.31
CA GLY A 688 29.87 -4.33 0.07
C GLY A 688 29.17 -3.13 -0.58
N VAL A 689 28.43 -2.34 0.19
CA VAL A 689 27.69 -1.18 -0.36
C VAL A 689 28.62 -0.04 -0.75
N THR A 690 28.21 0.72 -1.77
CA THR A 690 29.01 1.81 -2.36
C THR A 690 28.63 3.19 -1.87
N VAL A 691 27.47 3.33 -1.23
CA VAL A 691 26.93 4.58 -0.67
C VAL A 691 26.87 4.51 0.86
N PRO A 692 26.89 5.66 1.59
CA PRO A 692 26.91 5.68 3.06
C PRO A 692 25.83 4.82 3.73
N LEU A 693 24.63 4.83 3.16
CA LEU A 693 23.51 3.98 3.52
C LEU A 693 22.78 3.61 2.23
N ASP A 694 22.63 2.32 1.97
CA ASP A 694 21.76 1.77 0.94
C ASP A 694 20.57 1.14 1.66
N GLU A 695 19.35 1.60 1.39
CA GLU A 695 18.13 1.12 2.05
C GLU A 695 17.78 -0.32 1.67
N SER A 696 18.32 -0.81 0.55
CA SER A 696 17.99 -2.12 -0.01
C SER A 696 19.19 -2.72 -0.74
N SER A 697 20.34 -2.87 -0.08
CA SER A 697 21.56 -3.39 -0.71
C SER A 697 21.39 -4.78 -1.32
N CYS A 698 20.51 -5.57 -0.72
CA CYS A 698 19.97 -6.80 -1.29
C CYS A 698 18.54 -7.03 -0.80
N TYR A 699 17.86 -7.98 -1.43
CA TYR A 699 16.55 -8.45 -0.99
C TYR A 699 16.62 -9.92 -0.63
N LEU A 700 16.01 -10.30 0.49
CA LEU A 700 15.74 -11.69 0.86
C LEU A 700 14.23 -11.94 0.69
N GLY A 701 13.84 -13.00 0.00
CA GLY A 701 12.43 -13.28 -0.23
C GLY A 701 12.10 -14.74 -0.50
N ILE A 702 10.82 -15.00 -0.75
CA ILE A 702 10.30 -16.35 -1.02
C ILE A 702 9.36 -16.31 -2.22
N TYR A 703 9.67 -17.11 -3.23
CA TYR A 703 8.70 -17.50 -4.26
C TYR A 703 8.11 -18.86 -3.93
N GLN A 704 6.79 -18.99 -4.04
CA GLN A 704 6.07 -20.19 -3.67
C GLN A 704 5.01 -20.55 -4.71
N GLY A 705 4.80 -21.85 -4.90
CA GLY A 705 3.68 -22.34 -5.72
C GLY A 705 2.33 -22.06 -5.08
N TRP A 706 1.27 -22.23 -5.86
CA TRP A 706 -0.10 -22.04 -5.41
C TRP A 706 -0.73 -23.37 -4.99
N PHE A 707 -1.12 -23.48 -3.71
CA PHE A 707 -1.63 -24.72 -3.10
C PHE A 707 -3.01 -24.54 -2.42
N PRO A 708 -4.06 -24.10 -3.14
CA PRO A 708 -5.40 -23.98 -2.56
C PRO A 708 -5.88 -25.36 -2.10
N ASN A 709 -6.34 -25.41 -0.85
CA ASN A 709 -6.80 -26.58 -0.15
C ASN A 709 -5.79 -27.75 -0.19
N GLY A 710 -4.49 -27.42 -0.22
CA GLY A 710 -3.40 -28.40 -0.29
C GLY A 710 -3.18 -29.02 -1.68
N VAL A 711 -3.87 -28.55 -2.72
CA VAL A 711 -3.74 -29.05 -4.10
C VAL A 711 -2.98 -28.05 -4.95
N LYS A 712 -1.89 -28.49 -5.59
CA LYS A 712 -1.15 -27.65 -6.54
C LYS A 712 -1.92 -27.49 -7.84
N LEU A 713 -2.31 -26.27 -8.21
CA LEU A 713 -3.13 -26.04 -9.41
C LEU A 713 -2.32 -25.93 -10.71
N ASP A 714 -1.20 -25.21 -10.71
CA ASP A 714 -0.35 -25.05 -11.89
C ASP A 714 1.12 -24.70 -11.54
N GLY A 715 1.89 -24.27 -12.54
CA GLY A 715 3.31 -23.91 -12.40
C GLY A 715 3.58 -22.46 -11.99
N ARG A 716 2.56 -21.62 -11.82
CA ARG A 716 2.72 -20.23 -11.40
C ARG A 716 3.29 -20.16 -9.99
N ARG A 717 4.06 -19.10 -9.73
CA ARG A 717 4.60 -18.79 -8.41
C ARG A 717 4.10 -17.41 -8.00
N MET A 718 3.90 -17.23 -6.70
CA MET A 718 3.70 -15.92 -6.08
C MET A 718 4.87 -15.62 -5.16
N GLU A 719 5.20 -14.34 -5.05
CA GLU A 719 6.06 -13.85 -4.00
C GLU A 719 5.24 -13.74 -2.72
N VAL A 720 5.72 -14.34 -1.63
CA VAL A 720 5.00 -14.36 -0.34
C VAL A 720 5.72 -13.59 0.75
N ALA A 721 7.00 -13.30 0.52
CA ALA A 721 7.82 -12.52 1.43
C ALA A 721 8.92 -11.79 0.67
N ASN A 722 9.20 -10.56 1.09
CA ASN A 722 10.25 -9.71 0.55
C ASN A 722 10.77 -8.78 1.65
N GLN A 723 12.04 -8.91 1.99
CA GLN A 723 12.76 -8.06 2.93
C GLN A 723 13.84 -7.28 2.18
N ALA A 724 13.70 -5.95 2.13
CA ALA A 724 14.81 -5.06 1.83
C ALA A 724 15.83 -5.10 2.98
N VAL A 725 17.09 -5.40 2.64
CA VAL A 725 18.18 -5.43 3.62
C VAL A 725 19.03 -4.18 3.47
N PRO A 726 19.04 -3.27 4.46
CA PRO A 726 19.85 -2.05 4.38
C PRO A 726 21.33 -2.37 4.57
N GLY A 727 22.25 -1.69 3.88
CA GLY A 727 23.69 -1.82 4.05
C GLY A 727 24.37 -0.47 4.33
N ARG A 728 25.53 -0.49 4.98
CA ARG A 728 26.28 0.73 5.36
C ARG A 728 27.70 0.67 4.85
N GLN A 729 28.18 1.78 4.31
CA GLN A 729 29.53 1.82 3.73
C GLN A 729 30.58 1.48 4.78
N GLY A 730 31.47 0.56 4.43
CA GLY A 730 32.55 0.09 5.30
C GLY A 730 32.15 -1.03 6.28
N ASP A 731 30.87 -1.32 6.46
CA ASP A 731 30.42 -2.48 7.24
C ASP A 731 30.28 -3.72 6.35
N ASN A 732 31.34 -4.53 6.33
CA ASN A 732 31.39 -5.80 5.61
C ASN A 732 31.25 -7.01 6.55
N SER A 733 30.69 -6.81 7.76
CA SER A 733 30.53 -7.89 8.74
C SER A 733 29.40 -8.85 8.36
N TRP A 734 29.52 -10.11 8.79
CA TRP A 734 28.45 -11.10 8.66
C TRP A 734 27.29 -10.75 9.60
N ARG A 735 26.08 -10.74 9.06
CA ARG A 735 24.84 -10.48 9.80
C ARG A 735 23.76 -11.47 9.43
N THR A 736 22.99 -11.91 10.42
CA THR A 736 21.83 -12.77 10.20
C THR A 736 20.56 -11.93 10.13
N VAL A 737 19.83 -12.04 9.03
CA VAL A 737 18.52 -11.41 8.82
C VAL A 737 17.41 -12.47 8.84
N SER A 738 16.15 -12.04 9.00
CA SER A 738 15.02 -12.96 9.14
C SER A 738 13.76 -12.46 8.45
N LEU A 739 13.11 -13.37 7.72
CA LEU A 739 11.75 -13.19 7.21
C LEU A 739 10.68 -13.50 8.26
N GLY A 740 11.05 -13.77 9.51
CA GLY A 740 10.11 -14.22 10.54
C GLY A 740 9.54 -15.61 10.23
N ARG A 741 8.34 -15.88 10.75
CA ARG A 741 7.66 -17.17 10.55
C ARG A 741 7.00 -17.22 9.17
N ARG A 742 7.29 -18.27 8.41
CA ARG A 742 6.81 -18.51 7.04
C ARG A 742 6.42 -19.97 6.87
N ARG A 743 5.30 -20.20 6.19
CA ARG A 743 4.93 -21.53 5.73
C ARG A 743 5.66 -21.83 4.43
N LEU A 744 6.30 -22.99 4.34
CA LEU A 744 6.97 -23.47 3.13
C LEU A 744 6.25 -24.71 2.60
N PHE A 745 6.10 -24.76 1.28
CA PHE A 745 5.69 -25.94 0.52
C PHE A 745 6.88 -26.50 -0.26
N GLU A 746 6.74 -27.73 -0.76
CA GLU A 746 7.75 -28.31 -1.63
C GLU A 746 7.97 -27.44 -2.88
N GLY A 747 9.23 -27.17 -3.20
CA GLY A 747 9.63 -26.30 -4.30
C GLY A 747 9.58 -24.80 -4.00
N SER A 748 9.27 -24.39 -2.76
CA SER A 748 9.41 -22.99 -2.35
C SER A 748 10.87 -22.54 -2.50
N ARG A 749 11.10 -21.42 -3.18
CA ARG A 749 12.43 -20.86 -3.42
C ARG A 749 12.67 -19.72 -2.46
N ILE A 750 13.57 -19.91 -1.51
CA ILE A 750 14.11 -18.83 -0.68
C ILE A 750 15.28 -18.24 -1.44
N TRP A 751 15.24 -16.94 -1.74
CA TRP A 751 16.18 -16.29 -2.65
C TRP A 751 16.75 -15.02 -2.02
N ILE A 752 18.00 -14.73 -2.37
CA ILE A 752 18.69 -13.47 -2.12
C ILE A 752 19.07 -12.90 -3.49
N MET A 753 18.65 -11.67 -3.76
CA MET A 753 18.96 -10.96 -5.00
C MET A 753 19.56 -9.59 -4.71
N ASN A 754 20.22 -9.05 -5.73
CA ASN A 754 20.77 -7.71 -5.70
C ASN A 754 19.73 -6.62 -5.46
N GLY A 755 20.13 -5.60 -4.69
CA GLY A 755 19.42 -4.34 -4.52
C GLY A 755 19.22 -3.62 -5.85
N VAL A 756 18.21 -2.75 -5.95
CA VAL A 756 17.92 -2.05 -7.22
C VAL A 756 18.18 -0.56 -7.17
N LEU A 757 18.50 -0.03 -5.99
CA LEU A 757 18.70 1.40 -5.80
C LEU A 757 20.11 1.82 -6.14
N HIS A 758 21.11 1.08 -5.66
CA HIS A 758 22.52 1.40 -5.87
C HIS A 758 23.34 0.17 -6.24
N PRO A 759 24.46 0.36 -6.97
CA PRO A 759 25.43 -0.69 -7.16
C PRO A 759 25.99 -1.19 -5.83
N CYS A 760 26.10 -2.51 -5.69
CA CYS A 760 26.80 -3.16 -4.59
C CYS A 760 28.04 -3.89 -5.13
N GLY A 761 29.18 -3.72 -4.47
CA GLY A 761 30.44 -4.35 -4.89
C GLY A 761 30.44 -5.86 -4.75
N PHE A 762 29.71 -6.40 -3.76
CA PHE A 762 29.41 -7.82 -3.61
C PHE A 762 28.22 -8.03 -2.68
N ILE A 763 27.58 -9.19 -2.83
CA ILE A 763 26.59 -9.73 -1.89
C ILE A 763 27.02 -11.17 -1.59
N ASP A 764 27.40 -11.43 -0.35
CA ASP A 764 27.82 -12.75 0.09
C ASP A 764 26.75 -13.38 0.99
N VAL A 765 26.51 -14.67 0.81
CA VAL A 765 25.55 -15.48 1.59
C VAL A 765 26.28 -16.72 2.10
N GLN A 766 26.39 -16.82 3.43
CA GLN A 766 27.02 -17.96 4.09
C GLN A 766 26.08 -19.17 4.14
N ASP A 767 24.83 -18.94 4.55
CA ASP A 767 23.81 -19.98 4.66
C ASP A 767 22.40 -19.40 4.68
N ILE A 768 21.44 -20.28 4.38
CA ILE A 768 20.02 -20.13 4.69
C ILE A 768 19.67 -21.18 5.74
N THR A 769 19.04 -20.75 6.84
CA THR A 769 18.70 -21.63 7.97
C THR A 769 17.21 -21.55 8.28
N LEU A 770 16.56 -22.72 8.31
CA LEU A 770 15.18 -22.90 8.76
C LEU A 770 15.18 -23.38 10.20
N VAL A 771 14.49 -22.67 11.09
CA VAL A 771 14.42 -22.99 12.52
C VAL A 771 12.98 -23.27 12.92
N ASN A 772 12.76 -24.41 13.59
CA ASN A 772 11.44 -24.82 14.05
C ASN A 772 10.87 -23.75 15.02
N PRO A 773 9.61 -23.31 14.86
CA PRO A 773 8.97 -22.32 15.73
C PRO A 773 9.07 -22.66 17.23
N ARG A 774 9.13 -23.93 17.62
CA ARG A 774 9.30 -24.34 19.02
C ARG A 774 10.59 -23.84 19.65
N LEU A 775 11.66 -23.60 18.88
CA LEU A 775 12.92 -23.06 19.38
C LEU A 775 12.87 -21.54 19.57
N VAL A 776 12.07 -20.84 18.75
CA VAL A 776 11.99 -19.38 18.73
C VAL A 776 10.84 -18.87 19.60
N GLU A 777 9.78 -19.65 19.72
CA GLU A 777 8.56 -19.25 20.40
C GLU A 777 8.51 -19.69 21.88
N LYS A 778 9.29 -20.71 22.26
CA LYS A 778 9.33 -21.30 23.60
C LYS A 778 10.75 -21.72 23.99
N THR A 779 11.06 -21.68 25.28
CA THR A 779 12.31 -22.27 25.82
C THR A 779 12.30 -23.78 25.60
N THR A 780 13.36 -24.29 24.96
CA THR A 780 13.52 -25.71 24.64
C THR A 780 14.72 -26.29 25.39
N PRO A 781 14.51 -27.27 26.30
CA PRO A 781 15.59 -27.93 27.02
C PRO A 781 16.60 -28.64 26.10
N GLY A 782 17.84 -28.80 26.61
CA GLY A 782 18.87 -29.64 26.00
C GLY A 782 18.69 -31.12 26.30
N ASP A 783 19.49 -31.95 25.62
CA ASP A 783 19.61 -33.37 25.96
C ASP A 783 20.44 -33.57 27.24
N LYS A 784 20.14 -34.62 28.01
CA LYS A 784 20.91 -35.00 29.20
C LYS A 784 22.32 -35.42 28.79
N ASP A 785 23.33 -34.63 29.15
CA ASP A 785 24.72 -35.06 29.00
C ASP A 785 25.08 -36.04 30.13
N GLY A 786 25.56 -37.23 29.73
CA GLY A 786 25.76 -38.37 30.61
C GLY A 786 26.97 -38.29 31.54
N LYS A 787 27.79 -37.23 31.43
CA LYS A 787 29.02 -37.08 32.23
C LYS A 787 28.87 -36.08 33.39
N ASP A 788 28.14 -34.99 33.19
CA ASP A 788 28.16 -33.84 34.14
C ASP A 788 26.76 -33.41 34.63
N GLY A 789 25.68 -34.03 34.11
CA GLY A 789 24.31 -33.79 34.58
C GLY A 789 23.69 -32.43 34.22
N VAL A 790 24.40 -31.56 33.50
CA VAL A 790 23.91 -30.23 33.06
C VAL A 790 23.45 -30.28 31.60
N THR A 791 22.19 -29.93 31.35
CA THR A 791 21.65 -29.78 29.98
C THR A 791 21.68 -28.33 29.55
N ARG A 792 22.62 -27.94 28.67
CA ARG A 792 22.55 -26.61 28.03
C ARG A 792 21.30 -26.55 27.15
N ALA A 793 20.44 -25.56 27.38
CA ALA A 793 19.20 -25.42 26.62
C ALA A 793 19.48 -25.27 25.10
N ARG A 794 18.61 -25.83 24.26
CA ARG A 794 18.65 -25.63 22.81
C ARG A 794 18.25 -24.20 22.47
N SER A 795 17.31 -23.65 23.23
CA SER A 795 16.91 -22.25 23.17
C SER A 795 16.35 -21.76 24.50
N ILE A 796 16.48 -20.46 24.74
CA ILE A 796 15.81 -19.75 25.85
C ILE A 796 14.99 -18.62 25.25
N VAL A 797 13.72 -18.50 25.67
CA VAL A 797 12.82 -17.43 25.25
C VAL A 797 12.36 -16.68 26.49
N VAL A 798 12.53 -15.36 26.45
CA VAL A 798 12.16 -14.45 27.54
C VAL A 798 11.07 -13.52 27.04
N ASP A 799 9.86 -13.71 27.55
CA ASP A 799 8.70 -12.88 27.20
C ASP A 799 8.65 -11.57 27.99
N ALA A 800 7.91 -10.61 27.44
CA ALA A 800 7.81 -9.24 27.94
C ALA A 800 7.58 -9.06 29.46
N PRO A 801 6.78 -9.88 30.17
CA PRO A 801 6.61 -9.72 31.62
C PRO A 801 7.90 -9.84 32.44
N ALA A 802 8.96 -10.45 31.88
CA ALA A 802 10.26 -10.60 32.53
C ALA A 802 11.21 -9.41 32.31
N PHE A 803 10.81 -8.39 31.55
CA PHE A 803 11.65 -7.22 31.25
C PHE A 803 11.75 -6.26 32.44
N ASP A 804 12.83 -5.48 32.45
CA ASP A 804 13.10 -4.46 33.47
C ASP A 804 11.95 -3.42 33.48
N LYS A 805 11.47 -3.07 34.67
CA LYS A 805 10.44 -2.05 34.84
C LYS A 805 11.06 -0.65 34.81
N ALA A 806 10.50 0.23 33.99
CA ALA A 806 10.83 1.65 33.95
C ALA A 806 9.55 2.48 33.83
N ALA A 807 9.58 3.76 34.21
CA ALA A 807 8.40 4.63 34.27
C ALA A 807 7.63 4.68 32.93
N ASN A 808 8.37 4.70 31.81
CA ASN A 808 7.82 4.78 30.45
C ASN A 808 7.66 3.42 29.74
N VAL A 809 7.84 2.30 30.44
CA VAL A 809 7.65 0.94 29.89
C VAL A 809 6.37 0.32 30.46
N ARG A 810 5.44 -0.09 29.59
CA ARG A 810 4.19 -0.77 29.96
C ARG A 810 4.05 -2.11 29.27
N ILE A 811 3.65 -3.14 30.02
CA ILE A 811 3.26 -4.43 29.44
C ILE A 811 1.82 -4.32 28.93
N GLN A 812 1.60 -4.69 27.67
CA GLN A 812 0.31 -4.66 26.99
C GLN A 812 -0.06 -6.03 26.44
N ASP A 813 -1.34 -6.24 26.18
CA ASP A 813 -1.89 -7.45 25.57
C ASP A 813 -2.23 -7.18 24.10
N ASP A 814 -1.77 -8.07 23.22
CA ASP A 814 -2.25 -8.13 21.84
C ASP A 814 -3.73 -8.54 21.81
N ARG A 815 -4.53 -7.86 20.98
CA ARG A 815 -6.00 -8.00 21.02
C ARG A 815 -6.53 -9.24 20.30
N ILE A 816 -5.75 -9.88 19.43
CA ILE A 816 -6.24 -10.94 18.52
C ILE A 816 -5.51 -12.26 18.77
N ASP A 817 -4.18 -12.23 18.84
CA ASP A 817 -3.33 -13.40 19.09
C ASP A 817 -3.01 -13.58 20.59
N ASN A 818 -3.44 -12.64 21.45
CA ASN A 818 -3.40 -12.73 22.93
C ASN A 818 -2.02 -12.98 23.55
N PHE A 819 -0.96 -12.44 22.96
CA PHE A 819 0.37 -12.43 23.57
C PHE A 819 0.65 -11.11 24.31
N LYS A 820 1.58 -11.13 25.26
CA LYS A 820 2.05 -9.92 25.94
C LYS A 820 3.26 -9.32 25.23
N TYR A 821 3.35 -7.99 25.21
CA TYR A 821 4.53 -7.25 24.75
C TYR A 821 4.81 -6.05 25.66
N ALA A 822 6.07 -5.60 25.70
CA ALA A 822 6.44 -4.37 26.35
C ALA A 822 6.40 -3.23 25.32
N ARG A 823 5.76 -2.12 25.68
CA ARG A 823 5.76 -0.86 24.94
C ARG A 823 6.53 0.19 25.70
N LEU A 824 7.46 0.84 25.02
CA LEU A 824 8.09 2.09 25.44
C LEU A 824 7.50 3.23 24.61
N SER A 825 6.93 4.21 25.31
CA SER A 825 6.39 5.45 24.75
C SER A 825 6.39 6.53 25.84
N ASN A 826 6.05 7.77 25.48
CA ASN A 826 6.09 8.91 26.40
C ASN A 826 4.83 8.97 27.30
N PHE A 827 4.68 7.97 28.19
CA PHE A 827 3.54 7.88 29.09
C PHE A 827 3.61 8.83 30.28
N ASP A 828 4.81 9.06 30.80
CA ASP A 828 5.15 10.03 31.83
C ASP A 828 6.16 11.02 31.25
N THR A 829 5.67 12.23 30.98
CA THR A 829 6.45 13.31 30.36
C THR A 829 7.56 13.86 31.26
N ASN A 830 7.60 13.48 32.55
CA ASN A 830 8.64 13.89 33.49
C ASN A 830 9.77 12.85 33.62
N ALA A 831 9.61 11.66 33.03
CA ALA A 831 10.59 10.59 33.04
C ALA A 831 11.26 10.45 31.67
N PRO A 832 12.55 10.09 31.59
CA PRO A 832 13.22 9.87 30.31
C PRO A 832 12.67 8.64 29.61
N VAL A 833 12.58 8.69 28.27
CA VAL A 833 12.32 7.54 27.41
C VAL A 833 13.66 6.90 27.06
N THR A 834 14.10 5.91 27.83
CA THR A 834 15.45 5.34 27.70
C THR A 834 15.49 4.08 26.85
N SER A 835 14.88 2.99 27.30
CA SER A 835 14.93 1.69 26.62
C SER A 835 13.91 0.70 27.19
N ILE A 836 13.58 -0.32 26.40
CA ILE A 836 13.10 -1.60 26.93
C ILE A 836 14.34 -2.46 27.18
N ALA A 837 14.49 -3.00 28.38
CA ALA A 837 15.67 -3.78 28.74
C ALA A 837 15.30 -5.10 29.38
N TRP A 838 16.16 -6.10 29.20
CA TRP A 838 16.14 -7.34 29.95
C TRP A 838 17.54 -7.66 30.43
N SER A 839 17.67 -8.00 31.72
CA SER A 839 18.92 -8.40 32.34
C SER A 839 19.06 -9.92 32.39
N ALA A 840 20.13 -10.46 31.82
CA ALA A 840 20.45 -11.89 31.86
C ALA A 840 20.72 -12.35 33.30
N LYS A 841 20.19 -13.51 33.67
CA LYS A 841 20.38 -14.20 34.95
C LYS A 841 21.50 -15.22 34.81
N ALA A 842 21.97 -15.75 35.94
CA ALA A 842 23.02 -16.77 35.97
C ALA A 842 22.66 -18.03 35.13
N ALA A 843 21.38 -18.41 35.09
CA ALA A 843 20.92 -19.56 34.30
C ALA A 843 20.94 -19.33 32.78
N GLU A 844 21.05 -18.09 32.33
CA GLU A 844 21.10 -17.70 30.91
C GLU A 844 22.53 -17.40 30.43
N ALA A 845 23.53 -17.55 31.30
CA ALA A 845 24.93 -17.30 30.94
C ALA A 845 25.46 -18.31 29.92
N GLY A 846 26.29 -17.85 28.98
CA GLY A 846 26.89 -18.64 27.92
C GLY A 846 26.83 -17.97 26.55
N ASP A 847 27.27 -18.69 25.51
CA ASP A 847 27.24 -18.20 24.14
C ASP A 847 25.88 -18.42 23.49
N TRP A 848 25.34 -17.37 22.86
CA TRP A 848 24.03 -17.39 22.24
C TRP A 848 24.05 -16.60 20.94
N ASP A 849 23.32 -17.06 19.94
CA ASP A 849 22.85 -16.18 18.88
C ASP A 849 21.63 -15.42 19.46
N VAL A 850 21.76 -14.10 19.63
CA VAL A 850 20.79 -13.28 20.36
C VAL A 850 19.86 -12.56 19.40
N PHE A 851 18.56 -12.80 19.53
CA PHE A 851 17.52 -12.16 18.73
C PHE A 851 16.48 -11.48 19.62
N ALA A 852 15.70 -10.57 19.04
CA ALA A 852 14.49 -10.05 19.65
C ALA A 852 13.37 -9.96 18.61
N LYS A 853 12.13 -10.17 19.06
CA LYS A 853 10.94 -9.87 18.27
C LYS A 853 10.43 -8.48 18.65
N VAL A 854 10.48 -7.55 17.72
CA VAL A 854 10.25 -6.12 17.95
C VAL A 854 9.29 -5.53 16.92
N ARG A 855 8.71 -4.38 17.24
CA ARG A 855 7.90 -3.56 16.35
C ARG A 855 8.18 -2.09 16.65
N ILE A 856 8.29 -1.26 15.63
CA ILE A 856 8.58 0.17 15.79
C ILE A 856 7.46 0.97 15.14
N GLY A 857 6.80 1.84 15.92
CA GLY A 857 5.93 2.89 15.38
C GLY A 857 6.81 4.07 15.00
N ALA A 858 7.41 4.03 13.81
CA ALA A 858 8.32 5.07 13.34
C ALA A 858 7.57 6.38 13.08
N ALA A 859 8.29 7.49 13.09
CA ALA A 859 7.71 8.82 12.90
C ALA A 859 7.56 9.24 11.43
N PHE A 860 8.12 8.45 10.52
CA PHE A 860 8.02 8.62 9.07
C PHE A 860 8.30 7.27 8.39
N ALA A 861 7.99 7.17 7.10
CA ALA A 861 8.18 5.95 6.32
C ALA A 861 9.67 5.61 6.11
N LEU A 862 10.00 4.31 6.10
CA LEU A 862 11.33 3.76 5.78
C LEU A 862 12.50 4.28 6.62
N ASP A 863 12.26 4.53 7.91
CA ASP A 863 13.29 4.94 8.86
C ASP A 863 14.29 3.80 9.17
N GLN A 864 15.45 3.84 8.52
CA GLN A 864 16.52 2.84 8.68
C GLN A 864 17.24 2.92 10.04
N ASN A 865 16.93 3.92 10.87
CA ASN A 865 17.58 4.19 12.15
C ASN A 865 16.56 4.50 13.26
N ALA A 866 15.37 3.90 13.20
CA ALA A 866 14.29 4.20 14.13
C ALA A 866 14.65 3.81 15.58
N ALA A 867 15.34 2.69 15.75
CA ALA A 867 15.86 2.24 17.03
C ALA A 867 17.19 1.49 16.85
N VAL A 868 17.85 1.17 17.96
CA VAL A 868 19.01 0.28 18.01
C VAL A 868 18.79 -0.78 19.09
N MET A 869 19.17 -2.02 18.81
CA MET A 869 19.27 -3.06 19.82
C MET A 869 20.74 -3.17 20.25
N THR A 870 20.99 -3.18 21.55
CA THR A 870 22.34 -3.15 22.11
C THR A 870 22.53 -4.17 23.23
N LEU A 871 23.77 -4.61 23.39
CA LEU A 871 24.22 -5.39 24.55
C LEU A 871 25.08 -4.50 25.45
N THR A 872 24.75 -4.37 26.73
CA THR A 872 25.53 -3.55 27.68
C THR A 872 25.86 -4.32 28.96
N THR A 873 26.94 -3.93 29.64
CA THR A 873 27.32 -4.49 30.95
C THR A 873 27.14 -3.46 32.05
N ASN A 874 26.97 -3.92 33.29
CA ASN A 874 26.95 -3.05 34.47
C ASN A 874 28.37 -2.63 34.93
N ALA A 875 29.43 -3.03 34.22
CA ALA A 875 30.81 -2.77 34.60
C ALA A 875 31.31 -1.44 33.97
N PRO A 876 31.79 -0.46 34.77
CA PRO A 876 32.31 0.83 34.28
C PRO A 876 33.55 0.73 33.37
N ALA A 877 34.16 -0.45 33.25
CA ALA A 877 35.48 -0.66 32.66
C ALA A 877 35.58 -0.37 31.15
N LEU A 878 34.45 -0.21 30.44
CA LEU A 878 34.38 0.05 28.99
C LEU A 878 33.86 1.46 28.64
N GLY A 879 33.88 2.41 29.58
CA GLY A 879 33.51 3.80 29.29
C GLY A 879 32.05 4.00 28.82
N GLY A 880 31.17 3.03 29.08
CA GLY A 880 29.75 3.08 28.71
C GLY A 880 29.42 2.70 27.26
N GLN A 881 30.38 2.20 26.46
CA GLN A 881 30.07 1.73 25.10
C GLN A 881 29.38 0.35 25.08
N PRO A 882 28.41 0.12 24.18
CA PRO A 882 27.80 -1.19 24.01
C PRO A 882 28.81 -2.26 23.56
N LEU A 883 28.64 -3.49 24.05
CA LEU A 883 29.39 -4.67 23.58
C LEU A 883 29.03 -5.07 22.15
N ALA A 884 27.77 -4.86 21.78
CA ALA A 884 27.22 -5.14 20.46
C ALA A 884 26.09 -4.17 20.15
N VAL A 885 25.94 -3.84 18.87
CA VAL A 885 24.91 -2.92 18.37
C VAL A 885 24.39 -3.46 17.05
N THR A 886 23.07 -3.40 16.87
CA THR A 886 22.42 -3.60 15.57
C THR A 886 21.33 -2.56 15.38
N HIS A 887 21.19 -2.07 14.15
CA HIS A 887 20.16 -1.09 13.82
C HIS A 887 18.81 -1.79 13.65
N VAL A 888 17.75 -1.13 14.10
CA VAL A 888 16.37 -1.57 13.93
C VAL A 888 15.66 -0.55 13.07
N ASN A 889 15.27 -0.99 11.87
CA ASN A 889 14.46 -0.17 10.99
C ASN A 889 12.98 -0.15 11.44
N GLY A 890 12.25 0.86 11.00
CA GLY A 890 10.82 1.01 11.20
C GLY A 890 10.22 1.82 10.06
N SER A 891 8.90 1.83 9.96
CA SER A 891 8.20 2.66 8.98
C SER A 891 6.83 3.01 9.50
N GLU A 892 6.47 4.29 9.41
CA GLU A 892 5.06 4.72 9.52
C GLU A 892 4.24 3.99 8.44
N GLY A 893 3.13 3.36 8.82
CA GLY A 893 2.27 2.55 7.95
C GLY A 893 2.66 1.08 7.80
N ASP A 894 3.84 0.69 8.30
CA ASP A 894 4.29 -0.70 8.43
C ASP A 894 4.85 -0.95 9.85
N GLU A 895 3.94 -0.97 10.81
CA GLU A 895 4.20 -1.34 12.19
C GLU A 895 4.08 -2.85 12.39
N ALA A 896 4.59 -3.66 11.45
CA ALA A 896 4.55 -5.11 11.60
C ALA A 896 5.67 -5.64 12.53
N TRP A 897 5.44 -6.78 13.19
CA TRP A 897 6.46 -7.43 14.02
C TRP A 897 7.59 -8.04 13.19
N GLN A 898 8.84 -7.83 13.60
CA GLN A 898 10.04 -8.36 12.95
C GLN A 898 11.01 -9.00 13.94
N ILE A 899 11.87 -9.89 13.43
CA ILE A 899 12.97 -10.50 14.19
C ILE A 899 14.27 -9.76 13.85
N VAL A 900 14.95 -9.26 14.87
CA VAL A 900 16.26 -8.58 14.74
C VAL A 900 17.33 -9.42 15.46
N CYS A 901 18.50 -9.54 14.85
CA CYS A 901 19.64 -10.28 15.38
C CYS A 901 20.76 -9.33 15.85
N LEU A 902 21.28 -9.57 17.06
CA LEU A 902 22.48 -8.91 17.61
C LEU A 902 23.78 -9.68 17.27
N GLY A 903 23.65 -10.81 16.59
CA GLY A 903 24.74 -11.75 16.32
C GLY A 903 25.02 -12.68 17.49
N ARG A 904 26.15 -13.38 17.39
CA ARG A 904 26.65 -14.29 18.43
C ARG A 904 27.28 -13.50 19.56
N GLN A 905 26.81 -13.71 20.79
CA GLN A 905 27.24 -12.99 21.98
C GLN A 905 27.47 -13.94 23.15
N THR A 906 28.48 -13.64 23.97
CA THR A 906 28.68 -14.30 25.27
C THR A 906 27.95 -13.50 26.35
N LEU A 907 26.92 -14.10 26.96
CA LEU A 907 26.14 -13.49 28.03
C LEU A 907 26.69 -13.90 29.39
N ALA A 908 26.91 -12.90 30.25
CA ALA A 908 27.15 -13.09 31.68
C ALA A 908 25.94 -12.60 32.48
N ALA A 909 25.79 -13.06 33.73
CA ALA A 909 24.75 -12.56 34.62
C ALA A 909 24.86 -11.03 34.78
N GLY A 910 23.74 -10.33 34.66
CA GLY A 910 23.65 -8.87 34.72
C GLY A 910 23.92 -8.14 33.41
N VAL A 911 24.35 -8.83 32.34
CA VAL A 911 24.41 -8.24 30.99
C VAL A 911 22.99 -7.92 30.52
N LYS A 912 22.82 -6.75 29.89
CA LYS A 912 21.51 -6.26 29.44
C LYS A 912 21.38 -6.30 27.93
N VAL A 913 20.27 -6.84 27.44
CA VAL A 913 19.78 -6.64 26.07
C VAL A 913 18.81 -5.48 26.10
N ASN A 914 19.11 -4.42 25.35
CA ASN A 914 18.30 -3.20 25.32
C ASN A 914 17.75 -2.97 23.91
N LEU A 915 16.53 -2.47 23.82
CA LEU A 915 16.00 -1.79 22.63
C LEU A 915 15.86 -0.31 22.97
N VAL A 916 16.68 0.50 22.31
CA VAL A 916 16.83 1.93 22.55
C VAL A 916 16.22 2.66 21.35
N PRO A 917 15.16 3.48 21.52
CA PRO A 917 14.68 4.31 20.43
C PRO A 917 15.74 5.35 20.07
N ARG A 918 15.71 5.87 18.83
CA ARG A 918 16.51 7.05 18.49
C ARG A 918 16.24 8.17 19.51
N ALA A 919 17.30 8.74 20.08
CA ALA A 919 17.19 9.86 21.01
C ALA A 919 16.70 11.13 20.28
N ALA A 920 15.99 12.01 21.00
CA ALA A 920 15.71 13.35 20.52
C ALA A 920 17.04 14.11 20.35
N GLY A 921 17.34 14.54 19.13
CA GLY A 921 18.59 15.25 18.79
C GLY A 921 18.33 16.61 18.14
N THR A 922 19.37 17.43 18.05
CA THR A 922 19.39 18.82 17.53
C THR A 922 19.21 18.97 16.01
N ASN A 923 18.94 17.87 15.29
CA ASN A 923 18.90 17.81 13.81
C ASN A 923 17.49 17.58 13.25
N ASP A 924 16.44 18.00 13.97
CA ASP A 924 15.03 17.96 13.55
C ASP A 924 14.43 16.59 13.15
N VAL A 925 15.14 15.47 13.32
CA VAL A 925 14.58 14.13 13.04
C VAL A 925 13.68 13.68 14.20
N PRO A 926 12.37 13.48 13.98
CA PRO A 926 11.45 13.13 15.07
C PRO A 926 11.78 11.75 15.68
N VAL A 927 11.53 11.60 16.99
CA VAL A 927 11.62 10.31 17.68
C VAL A 927 10.45 9.40 17.29
N PRO A 928 10.63 8.06 17.27
CA PRO A 928 9.51 7.14 17.04
C PRO A 928 8.36 7.37 18.04
N HIS A 929 7.13 7.15 17.59
CA HIS A 929 5.93 7.23 18.45
C HIS A 929 5.95 6.20 19.58
N TYR A 930 6.47 5.01 19.29
CA TYR A 930 6.72 3.96 20.27
C TYR A 930 7.73 2.92 19.74
N VAL A 931 8.33 2.18 20.66
CA VAL A 931 9.03 0.92 20.35
C VAL A 931 8.43 -0.20 21.20
N ASP A 932 8.22 -1.35 20.58
CA ASP A 932 7.67 -2.53 21.23
C ASP A 932 8.66 -3.70 21.16
N MET A 933 8.75 -4.48 22.24
CA MET A 933 9.48 -5.75 22.27
C MET A 933 8.58 -6.84 22.86
N GLN A 934 8.38 -7.92 22.10
CA GLN A 934 7.60 -9.07 22.53
C GLN A 934 8.44 -10.04 23.37
N ARG A 935 9.67 -10.32 22.90
CA ARG A 935 10.56 -11.31 23.52
C ARG A 935 12.02 -11.12 23.11
N VAL A 936 12.91 -11.58 23.99
CA VAL A 936 14.31 -11.91 23.67
C VAL A 936 14.42 -13.40 23.44
N ILE A 937 15.17 -13.80 22.41
CA ILE A 937 15.33 -15.20 21.99
C ILE A 937 16.83 -15.49 21.96
N LEU A 938 17.23 -16.52 22.69
CA LEU A 938 18.60 -17.03 22.73
C LEU A 938 18.62 -18.39 22.06
N LEU A 939 19.30 -18.51 20.92
CA LEU A 939 19.49 -19.79 20.22
C LEU A 939 20.89 -20.32 20.45
N ASN A 940 21.01 -21.60 20.81
CA ASN A 940 22.32 -22.21 21.04
C ASN A 940 23.07 -22.33 19.69
N PRO A 941 24.19 -21.61 19.49
CA PRO A 941 24.91 -21.58 18.22
C PRO A 941 25.46 -22.94 17.78
N GLU A 942 25.81 -23.82 18.72
CA GLU A 942 26.27 -25.18 18.40
C GLU A 942 25.13 -26.08 17.90
N TYR A 943 23.92 -25.83 18.40
CA TYR A 943 22.73 -26.57 18.02
C TYR A 943 22.22 -26.10 16.65
N VAL A 944 22.06 -24.79 16.45
CA VAL A 944 21.59 -24.21 15.18
C VAL A 944 22.69 -24.13 14.11
N GLY A 945 23.94 -24.38 14.51
CA GLY A 945 25.12 -24.45 13.65
C GLY A 945 25.08 -25.55 12.57
N LYS A 946 24.14 -26.49 12.67
CA LYS A 946 23.99 -27.66 11.80
C LYS A 946 22.52 -28.08 11.69
N SER A 947 22.19 -28.88 10.67
CA SER A 947 20.87 -29.50 10.60
C SER A 947 20.64 -30.43 11.79
N GLN A 948 19.42 -30.42 12.34
CA GLN A 948 19.03 -31.16 13.53
C GLN A 948 17.74 -31.96 13.26
N PRO A 949 17.63 -33.20 13.76
CA PRO A 949 16.41 -34.00 13.61
C PRO A 949 15.20 -33.32 14.28
N ALA A 950 13.98 -33.81 14.00
CA ALA A 950 12.76 -33.30 14.62
C ALA A 950 12.88 -33.25 16.15
N LEU A 951 12.33 -32.19 16.75
CA LEU A 951 12.19 -32.13 18.21
C LEU A 951 11.26 -33.25 18.69
N PRO A 952 11.51 -33.85 19.86
CA PRO A 952 10.60 -34.81 20.46
C PRO A 952 9.18 -34.26 20.52
N ALA A 953 8.18 -35.12 20.32
CA ALA A 953 6.78 -34.72 20.44
C ALA A 953 6.55 -34.02 21.79
N PRO A 954 5.76 -32.94 21.85
CA PRO A 954 5.43 -32.31 23.12
C PRO A 954 4.78 -33.36 24.03
N ALA A 955 5.14 -33.37 25.32
CA ALA A 955 4.48 -34.21 26.30
C ALA A 955 2.98 -33.93 26.25
N ALA A 956 2.16 -34.99 26.24
CA ALA A 956 0.70 -34.83 26.27
C ALA A 956 0.32 -33.93 27.45
N PRO A 957 -0.60 -32.96 27.27
CA PRO A 957 -1.02 -32.11 28.38
C PRO A 957 -1.48 -33.01 29.53
N ALA A 958 -0.94 -32.77 30.73
CA ALA A 958 -1.40 -33.45 31.93
C ALA A 958 -2.92 -33.25 32.03
N LYS A 959 -3.66 -34.36 32.09
CA LYS A 959 -5.12 -34.37 32.12
C LYS A 959 -5.68 -33.62 33.32
#